data_AF-A0AAD3CRB6-F1
#
_entry.id   AF-A0AAD3CRB6-F1
#
_cell.length_a   1.000
_cell.length_b   1.000
_cell.length_c   1.000
_cell.angle_alpha   90.00
_cell.angle_beta   90.00
_cell.angle_gamma   90.00
#
_symmetry.space_group_name_H-M   'P 1'
#
loop_
_entity.id
_entity.type
_entity.pdbx_description
1 polymer ?
#
loop_
_entity_poly.entity_id
_entity_poly.type
_entity_poly.pdbx_seq_one_letter_code
_entity_poly.pdbx_strand_id
1 'polypeptide(L)'
;MKFPKAISLLLLSSVEARRGSPQEIYTAVEDERDLSALMEITSCFDSHEFEVYFQGKCTFNELASRMDLMLEESGGDCLSTGELEVLSLLGLNATDIEEGRESVKQLCKAAMDEASTDPNMAVQWDEIAGYGGNFDQNFYDGKTFWNEEIETNVDTIVPGLASNRLKTDAERVDDFYETVAERTAFTWPEVSNFENCEINTAYCCWVSDRQANDNNGNCRTPYDSRCLNSDPAGNTELCGVNMEASDDSSSSYAKDGLSFFPLNVEGSVHCHGFAWSEDEMEADARYKANNLFYVSMYDHMYKRGYVRNVPGAPMCGCAEKMPIVERADCTKIRATEFWKFSFAPGSGFTASLDRAEIDFQACRNNDLQTHVNDLANAGDIDKQYAWRLQRNVVGTNRCELGNEVMMNDKGFEVKYENVGLDDEYGELYSIKILGGTNSGFNYLRTTSNGYLQLVADTSDDKTKWRFNPMGEHFNMYNIRPLPNAADLEPNRQYVGTDFYGRMRMTAMDTGSGREMWYFKPVPGYENTYNIIVVGGTRIGEKYLSTNTNGGIDLYHEDDLSGRQRWVVEKMTETFDRADLFQMQNVAFKKPTSQSSTGWGGYSGRAVDGNTNTNWRGGSITHTNGSRAETAWWKVYLQEAFDIEKINVFGRSDCCTSRLNGFTVKVFNGEVETFRYEQAGTLSLETQIDVLGPNGEVIVGDRVEVSLPGPGVPLSLAEVQVWAITEI
;
A
#
# COMPACT_ATOMS: atom_id res chain seq x y z
N MET A 1 6.65 30.58 31.45
CA MET A 1 7.19 31.17 30.20
C MET A 1 5.99 31.51 29.33
N LYS A 2 5.54 32.77 29.31
CA LYS A 2 5.81 33.82 28.29
C LYS A 2 5.15 33.57 26.90
N PHE A 3 4.01 34.26 26.72
CA PHE A 3 3.39 34.84 25.50
C PHE A 3 2.73 33.91 24.44
N PRO A 4 1.71 34.40 23.66
CA PRO A 4 1.39 35.82 23.48
C PRO A 4 -0.07 36.30 23.61
N LYS A 5 -0.20 37.43 24.33
CA LYS A 5 -1.25 38.47 24.25
C LYS A 5 -1.31 39.21 22.90
N ALA A 6 -0.83 38.61 21.81
CA ALA A 6 -0.70 39.30 20.51
C ALA A 6 -1.99 39.23 19.66
N ILE A 7 -2.86 38.25 19.91
CA ILE A 7 -4.05 38.01 19.07
C ILE A 7 -5.18 38.99 19.41
N SER A 8 -5.34 39.40 20.69
CA SER A 8 -6.32 40.44 21.05
C SER A 8 -5.98 41.84 20.53
N LEU A 9 -4.70 42.15 20.26
CA LEU A 9 -4.33 43.47 19.72
C LEU A 9 -4.50 43.57 18.20
N LEU A 10 -4.50 42.45 17.47
CA LEU A 10 -4.66 42.45 16.01
C LEU A 10 -6.12 42.72 15.59
N LEU A 11 -7.09 42.17 16.33
CA LEU A 11 -8.52 42.43 16.11
C LEU A 11 -8.96 43.85 16.52
N LEU A 12 -8.22 44.51 17.43
CA LEU A 12 -8.46 45.91 17.77
C LEU A 12 -7.99 46.86 16.65
N SER A 13 -6.95 46.49 15.88
CA SER A 13 -6.39 47.36 14.83
C SER A 13 -7.30 47.59 13.62
N SER A 14 -8.28 46.72 13.36
CA SER A 14 -9.27 46.91 12.28
C SER A 14 -10.50 47.72 12.72
N VAL A 15 -10.79 47.79 14.02
CA VAL A 15 -11.88 48.61 14.61
C VAL A 15 -11.38 50.03 14.97
N GLU A 16 -10.07 50.20 15.17
CA GLU A 16 -9.42 51.39 15.74
C GLU A 16 -9.39 52.67 14.86
N ALA A 17 -9.95 52.66 13.64
CA ALA A 17 -9.87 53.84 12.77
C ALA A 17 -11.03 54.86 12.90
N ARG A 18 -12.11 54.58 13.66
CA ARG A 18 -13.32 55.46 13.63
C ARG A 18 -13.98 55.87 14.95
N ARG A 19 -13.46 55.58 16.14
CA ARG A 19 -14.10 56.03 17.40
C ARG A 19 -13.13 56.61 18.43
N GLY A 20 -13.26 57.92 18.68
CA GLY A 20 -13.08 58.54 20.01
C GLY A 20 -11.64 58.65 20.56
N SER A 21 -11.43 59.62 21.45
CA SER A 21 -10.09 59.91 22.01
C SER A 21 -9.65 58.88 23.08
N PRO A 22 -8.34 58.65 23.28
CA PRO A 22 -7.79 57.62 24.18
C PRO A 22 -8.22 57.69 25.66
N GLN A 23 -8.81 58.80 26.09
CA GLN A 23 -9.12 59.07 27.49
C GLN A 23 -10.40 58.36 27.98
N GLU A 24 -11.33 58.02 27.11
CA GLU A 24 -12.61 57.36 27.48
C GLU A 24 -12.45 55.83 27.67
N ILE A 25 -11.39 55.25 27.10
CA ILE A 25 -11.07 53.81 27.13
C ILE A 25 -10.51 53.37 28.48
N TYR A 26 -9.75 54.25 29.16
CA TYR A 26 -9.12 53.91 30.45
C TYR A 26 -10.13 53.72 31.59
N THR A 27 -11.33 54.27 31.45
CA THR A 27 -12.42 54.16 32.44
C THR A 27 -13.31 52.94 32.28
N ALA A 28 -13.19 52.18 31.17
CA ALA A 28 -13.98 50.97 30.95
C ALA A 28 -13.31 49.67 31.45
N VAL A 29 -12.08 49.75 31.96
CA VAL A 29 -11.27 48.58 32.37
C VAL A 29 -11.39 48.26 33.88
N GLU A 30 -12.11 49.07 34.67
CA GLU A 30 -12.23 48.87 36.13
C GLU A 30 -13.58 48.32 36.63
N ASP A 31 -14.61 48.21 35.79
CA ASP A 31 -15.85 47.51 36.14
C ASP A 31 -15.94 46.24 35.31
N GLU A 32 -16.09 45.08 35.95
CA GLU A 32 -16.47 43.79 35.34
C GLU A 32 -17.88 43.87 34.72
N ARG A 33 -18.07 44.75 33.73
CA ARG A 33 -19.18 44.64 32.80
C ARG A 33 -18.81 43.58 31.78
N ASP A 34 -19.67 42.57 31.74
CA ASP A 34 -19.72 41.46 30.82
C ASP A 34 -19.16 41.82 29.43
N LEU A 35 -17.93 41.38 29.13
CA LEU A 35 -17.32 41.57 27.80
C LEU A 35 -18.16 40.90 26.69
N SER A 36 -19.03 39.95 27.07
CA SER A 36 -19.98 39.31 26.16
C SER A 36 -21.01 40.28 25.59
N ALA A 37 -21.37 41.36 26.32
CA ALA A 37 -22.35 42.35 25.88
C ALA A 37 -21.78 43.40 24.89
N LEU A 38 -20.46 43.41 24.67
CA LEU A 38 -19.78 44.24 23.65
C LEU A 38 -19.52 43.48 22.34
N MET A 39 -19.89 42.20 22.28
CA MET A 39 -19.68 41.28 21.15
C MET A 39 -20.99 40.87 20.46
N GLU A 40 -22.11 41.55 20.68
CA GLU A 40 -23.32 41.33 19.87
C GLU A 40 -23.04 41.79 18.44
N ILE A 41 -22.81 40.84 17.52
CA ILE A 41 -22.75 41.14 16.10
C ILE A 41 -24.14 41.62 15.70
N THR A 42 -24.28 42.90 15.41
CA THR A 42 -25.50 43.43 14.81
C THR A 42 -25.35 43.30 13.31
N SER A 43 -26.02 42.30 12.73
CA SER A 43 -26.03 42.16 11.27
C SER A 43 -26.70 43.36 10.62
N CYS A 44 -26.15 43.77 9.48
CA CYS A 44 -26.72 44.84 8.67
C CYS A 44 -27.77 44.37 7.66
N PHE A 45 -27.92 43.05 7.49
CA PHE A 45 -28.78 42.47 6.45
C PHE A 45 -29.79 41.43 6.98
N ASP A 46 -29.82 41.14 8.28
CA ASP A 46 -30.71 40.14 8.92
C ASP A 46 -32.22 40.33 8.68
N SER A 47 -32.62 41.55 8.34
CA SER A 47 -34.01 41.99 8.19
C SER A 47 -34.47 42.09 6.75
N HIS A 48 -33.60 41.82 5.77
CA HIS A 48 -33.89 41.98 4.35
C HIS A 48 -33.55 40.71 3.56
N GLU A 49 -34.35 40.41 2.55
CA GLU A 49 -34.00 39.38 1.57
C GLU A 49 -32.97 39.94 0.59
N PHE A 50 -31.94 39.15 0.28
CA PHE A 50 -30.94 39.52 -0.70
C PHE A 50 -30.32 38.30 -1.37
N GLU A 51 -29.67 38.54 -2.51
CA GLU A 51 -28.95 37.53 -3.26
C GLU A 51 -27.54 38.04 -3.59
N VAL A 52 -26.56 37.16 -3.45
CA VAL A 52 -25.18 37.39 -3.87
C VAL A 52 -24.73 36.35 -4.86
N TYR A 53 -23.95 36.84 -5.83
CA TYR A 53 -23.37 36.04 -6.89
C TYR A 53 -21.86 36.19 -6.85
N PHE A 54 -21.13 35.09 -6.99
CA PHE A 54 -19.68 35.11 -7.13
C PHE A 54 -19.18 33.96 -8.00
N GLN A 55 -17.97 34.13 -8.53
CA GLN A 55 -17.27 33.17 -9.36
C GLN A 55 -16.10 32.60 -8.58
N GLY A 56 -15.95 31.28 -8.54
CA GLY A 56 -14.84 30.62 -7.85
C GLY A 56 -15.27 29.42 -7.02
N LYS A 57 -14.43 29.03 -6.04
CA LYS A 57 -14.75 27.94 -5.12
C LYS A 57 -15.84 28.38 -4.14
N CYS A 58 -16.83 27.52 -3.89
CA CYS A 58 -17.84 27.77 -2.87
C CYS A 58 -17.22 27.64 -1.47
N THR A 59 -16.79 28.76 -0.90
CA THR A 59 -16.13 28.80 0.41
C THR A 59 -16.60 29.99 1.24
N PHE A 60 -16.44 29.89 2.55
CA PHE A 60 -16.74 30.98 3.47
C PHE A 60 -16.01 32.28 3.10
N ASN A 61 -14.72 32.21 2.73
CA ASN A 61 -13.93 33.40 2.41
C ASN A 61 -14.42 34.10 1.13
N GLU A 62 -14.85 33.34 0.12
CA GLU A 62 -15.41 33.91 -1.11
C GLU A 62 -16.78 34.56 -0.85
N LEU A 63 -17.64 33.91 -0.05
CA LEU A 63 -18.90 34.49 0.37
C LEU A 63 -18.69 35.77 1.21
N ALA A 64 -17.78 35.73 2.18
CA ALA A 64 -17.42 36.88 3.01
C ALA A 64 -16.88 38.04 2.15
N SER A 65 -15.99 37.75 1.19
CA SER A 65 -15.47 38.75 0.26
C SER A 65 -16.60 39.38 -0.58
N ARG A 66 -17.63 38.61 -0.92
CA ARG A 66 -18.80 39.14 -1.63
C ARG A 66 -19.70 39.99 -0.73
N MET A 67 -19.84 39.62 0.54
CA MET A 67 -20.55 40.41 1.54
C MET A 67 -19.83 41.73 1.85
N ASP A 68 -18.49 41.76 1.85
CA ASP A 68 -17.72 43.02 1.97
C ASP A 68 -18.08 44.01 0.86
N LEU A 69 -18.19 43.54 -0.40
CA LEU A 69 -18.61 44.39 -1.51
C LEU A 69 -20.04 44.92 -1.33
N MET A 70 -20.97 44.10 -0.83
CA MET A 70 -22.32 44.57 -0.50
C MET A 70 -22.33 45.64 0.60
N LEU A 71 -21.48 45.49 1.62
CA LEU A 71 -21.33 46.48 2.69
C LEU A 71 -20.82 47.81 2.13
N GLU A 72 -19.84 47.79 1.23
CA GLU A 72 -19.34 48.98 0.56
C GLU A 72 -20.43 49.69 -0.27
N GLU A 73 -21.24 48.93 -1.00
CA GLU A 73 -22.37 49.44 -1.80
C GLU A 73 -23.49 50.05 -0.93
N SER A 74 -23.64 49.60 0.32
CA SER A 74 -24.67 50.09 1.25
C SER A 74 -24.43 51.50 1.81
N GLY A 75 -23.27 52.12 1.52
CA GLY A 75 -22.99 53.51 1.89
C GLY A 75 -22.29 53.72 3.24
N GLY A 76 -21.85 52.65 3.91
CA GLY A 76 -20.88 52.72 5.02
C GLY A 76 -21.44 53.10 6.40
N ASP A 77 -22.76 53.11 6.57
CA ASP A 77 -23.41 53.28 7.88
C ASP A 77 -23.39 51.99 8.74
N CYS A 78 -23.13 50.85 8.10
CA CYS A 78 -22.92 49.57 8.75
C CYS A 78 -21.48 49.43 9.27
N LEU A 79 -21.30 49.11 10.56
CA LEU A 79 -20.01 48.85 11.18
C LEU A 79 -19.77 47.33 11.34
N SER A 80 -19.61 46.64 10.20
CA SER A 80 -19.39 45.21 10.14
C SER A 80 -18.35 44.86 9.06
N THR A 81 -17.95 43.59 8.99
CA THR A 81 -17.13 43.03 7.90
C THR A 81 -17.89 41.88 7.26
N GLY A 82 -17.53 41.51 6.05
CA GLY A 82 -18.14 40.38 5.33
C GLY A 82 -18.07 39.09 6.14
N GLU A 83 -16.96 38.83 6.82
CA GLU A 83 -16.83 37.67 7.72
C GLU A 83 -17.83 37.73 8.89
N LEU A 84 -17.94 38.88 9.55
CA LEU A 84 -18.87 39.06 10.68
C LEU A 84 -20.33 38.98 10.22
N GLU A 85 -20.65 39.49 9.04
CA GLU A 85 -21.98 39.36 8.46
C GLU A 85 -22.34 37.92 8.16
N VAL A 86 -21.45 37.16 7.51
CA VAL A 86 -21.73 35.74 7.24
C VAL A 86 -21.95 34.98 8.55
N LEU A 87 -21.12 35.21 9.58
CA LEU A 87 -21.31 34.57 10.89
C LEU A 87 -22.63 34.96 11.54
N SER A 88 -22.97 36.24 11.55
CA SER A 88 -24.21 36.73 12.17
C SER A 88 -25.46 36.19 11.46
N LEU A 89 -25.45 36.16 10.12
CA LEU A 89 -26.54 35.65 9.30
C LEU A 89 -26.69 34.12 9.41
N LEU A 90 -25.63 33.41 9.78
CA LEU A 90 -25.66 32.00 10.18
C LEU A 90 -26.10 31.78 11.63
N GLY A 91 -26.29 32.85 12.41
CA GLY A 91 -26.65 32.78 13.84
C GLY A 91 -25.48 32.42 14.76
N LEU A 92 -24.23 32.66 14.32
CA LEU A 92 -22.99 32.35 15.03
C LEU A 92 -22.36 33.60 15.65
N ASN A 93 -21.46 33.42 16.62
CA ASN A 93 -20.72 34.53 17.23
C ASN A 93 -19.45 34.87 16.43
N ALA A 94 -18.87 36.03 16.71
CA ALA A 94 -17.66 36.54 16.03
C ALA A 94 -16.42 35.63 16.18
N THR A 95 -16.43 34.71 17.15
CA THR A 95 -15.35 33.77 17.41
C THR A 95 -15.49 32.45 16.67
N ASP A 96 -16.66 32.17 16.08
CA ASP A 96 -17.05 30.83 15.62
C ASP A 96 -16.71 30.62 14.14
N ILE A 97 -15.55 31.13 13.71
CA ILE A 97 -15.12 31.16 12.30
C ILE A 97 -15.07 29.75 11.68
N GLU A 98 -14.57 28.75 12.42
CA GLU A 98 -14.49 27.38 11.91
C GLU A 98 -15.89 26.75 11.75
N GLU A 99 -16.83 27.07 12.63
CA GLU A 99 -18.22 26.62 12.52
C GLU A 99 -18.93 27.32 11.34
N GLY A 100 -18.60 28.59 11.09
CA GLY A 100 -19.04 29.31 9.89
C GLY A 100 -18.50 28.69 8.60
N ARG A 101 -17.22 28.29 8.59
CA ARG A 101 -16.60 27.58 7.45
C ARG A 101 -17.29 26.27 7.14
N GLU A 102 -17.57 25.48 8.16
CA GLU A 102 -18.27 24.20 8.01
C GLU A 102 -19.73 24.41 7.56
N SER A 103 -20.43 25.41 8.12
CA SER A 103 -21.81 25.74 7.73
C SER A 103 -21.91 26.14 6.26
N VAL A 104 -20.99 26.99 5.77
CA VAL A 104 -20.94 27.34 4.34
C VAL A 104 -20.58 26.12 3.49
N LYS A 105 -19.64 25.27 3.93
CA LYS A 105 -19.30 24.03 3.22
C LYS A 105 -20.53 23.12 3.05
N GLN A 106 -21.36 23.00 4.09
CA GLN A 106 -22.60 22.22 4.04
C GLN A 106 -23.66 22.82 3.10
N LEU A 107 -23.81 24.15 3.08
CA LEU A 107 -24.69 24.83 2.12
C LEU A 107 -24.24 24.56 0.67
N CYS A 108 -22.94 24.69 0.42
CA CYS A 108 -22.35 24.40 -0.89
C CYS A 108 -22.58 22.94 -1.30
N LYS A 109 -22.36 21.99 -0.39
CA LYS A 109 -22.59 20.56 -0.66
C LYS A 109 -24.04 20.27 -0.98
N ALA A 110 -24.99 20.80 -0.19
CA ALA A 110 -26.41 20.63 -0.45
C ALA A 110 -26.83 21.17 -1.83
N ALA A 111 -26.30 22.33 -2.21
CA ALA A 111 -26.53 22.91 -3.54
C ALA A 111 -25.98 22.04 -4.68
N MET A 112 -24.84 21.38 -4.48
CA MET A 112 -24.27 20.43 -5.44
C MET A 112 -25.09 19.15 -5.54
N ASP A 113 -25.50 18.59 -4.40
CA ASP A 113 -26.33 17.39 -4.35
C ASP A 113 -27.64 17.63 -5.11
N GLU A 114 -28.27 18.80 -4.93
CA GLU A 114 -29.45 19.20 -5.69
C GLU A 114 -29.15 19.29 -7.21
N ALA A 115 -28.09 20.00 -7.60
CA ALA A 115 -27.68 20.13 -9.01
C ALA A 115 -27.40 18.78 -9.67
N SER A 116 -26.85 17.80 -8.94
CA SER A 116 -26.56 16.45 -9.45
C SER A 116 -27.82 15.64 -9.78
N THR A 117 -28.97 16.03 -9.22
CA THR A 117 -30.26 15.37 -9.42
C THR A 117 -31.19 16.14 -10.35
N ASP A 118 -30.85 17.38 -10.72
CA ASP A 118 -31.64 18.18 -11.67
C ASP A 118 -31.36 17.71 -13.11
N PRO A 119 -32.37 17.22 -13.86
CA PRO A 119 -32.21 16.80 -15.25
C PRO A 119 -31.73 17.91 -16.21
N ASN A 120 -31.83 19.17 -15.79
CA ASN A 120 -31.35 20.32 -16.57
C ASN A 120 -29.89 20.69 -16.23
N MET A 121 -29.32 20.15 -15.14
CA MET A 121 -27.98 20.49 -14.64
C MET A 121 -27.04 19.28 -14.56
N ALA A 122 -27.56 18.06 -14.68
CA ALA A 122 -26.79 16.84 -14.75
C ALA A 122 -27.31 15.93 -15.89
N VAL A 123 -26.37 15.22 -16.52
CA VAL A 123 -26.68 14.20 -17.53
C VAL A 123 -26.34 12.82 -16.99
N GLN A 124 -27.29 11.89 -17.15
CA GLN A 124 -27.05 10.49 -16.81
C GLN A 124 -26.10 9.85 -17.81
N TRP A 125 -25.14 9.07 -17.32
CA TRP A 125 -24.08 8.50 -18.15
C TRP A 125 -24.61 7.70 -19.36
N ASP A 126 -25.68 6.93 -19.17
CA ASP A 126 -26.27 6.07 -20.20
C ASP A 126 -26.98 6.83 -21.34
N GLU A 127 -27.21 8.14 -21.16
CA GLU A 127 -27.73 9.03 -22.19
C GLU A 127 -26.65 9.55 -23.15
N ILE A 128 -25.37 9.48 -22.76
CA ILE A 128 -24.26 10.05 -23.55
C ILE A 128 -24.14 9.32 -24.88
N ALA A 129 -23.93 7.99 -24.85
CA ALA A 129 -23.87 7.19 -26.07
C ALA A 129 -25.26 7.01 -26.70
N GLY A 130 -26.33 7.02 -25.89
CA GLY A 130 -27.71 6.87 -26.34
C GLY A 130 -28.12 5.43 -26.68
N TYR A 131 -27.28 4.45 -26.33
CA TYR A 131 -27.53 3.02 -26.54
C TYR A 131 -27.81 2.24 -25.23
N GLY A 132 -27.76 2.93 -24.08
CA GLY A 132 -28.04 2.39 -22.74
C GLY A 132 -26.86 1.64 -22.09
N GLY A 133 -26.96 1.35 -20.79
CA GLY A 133 -25.82 0.88 -19.99
C GLY A 133 -25.14 -0.42 -20.45
N ASN A 134 -25.85 -1.34 -21.14
CA ASN A 134 -25.21 -2.51 -21.72
C ASN A 134 -24.23 -2.14 -22.85
N PHE A 135 -24.53 -1.09 -23.61
CA PHE A 135 -23.59 -0.57 -24.59
C PHE A 135 -22.37 0.04 -23.90
N ASP A 136 -22.56 0.82 -22.84
CA ASP A 136 -21.46 1.47 -22.11
C ASP A 136 -20.51 0.45 -21.47
N GLN A 137 -21.05 -0.59 -20.83
CA GLN A 137 -20.27 -1.71 -20.31
C GLN A 137 -19.42 -2.36 -21.42
N ASN A 138 -20.03 -2.66 -22.57
CA ASN A 138 -19.30 -3.26 -23.69
C ASN A 138 -18.33 -2.27 -24.35
N PHE A 139 -18.60 -0.96 -24.31
CA PHE A 139 -17.72 0.07 -24.84
C PHE A 139 -16.42 0.08 -24.04
N TYR A 140 -16.52 0.08 -22.72
CA TYR A 140 -15.37 0.05 -21.82
C TYR A 140 -14.66 -1.30 -21.76
N ASP A 141 -15.34 -2.39 -22.12
CA ASP A 141 -14.71 -3.69 -22.37
C ASP A 141 -14.04 -3.80 -23.75
N GLY A 142 -14.22 -2.81 -24.63
CA GLY A 142 -13.61 -2.79 -25.98
C GLY A 142 -14.39 -3.53 -27.06
N LYS A 143 -15.69 -3.81 -26.86
CA LYS A 143 -16.48 -4.81 -27.63
C LYS A 143 -17.69 -4.26 -28.38
N THR A 144 -17.83 -2.95 -28.49
CA THR A 144 -18.92 -2.36 -29.28
C THR A 144 -18.51 -2.21 -30.74
N PHE A 145 -19.49 -1.97 -31.59
CA PHE A 145 -19.24 -1.63 -32.99
C PHE A 145 -18.40 -0.35 -33.15
N TRP A 146 -18.42 0.57 -32.18
CA TRP A 146 -17.48 1.71 -32.12
C TRP A 146 -16.02 1.28 -31.95
N ASN A 147 -15.78 0.15 -31.27
CA ASN A 147 -14.44 -0.37 -31.05
C ASN A 147 -13.97 -1.36 -32.13
N GLU A 148 -14.85 -2.20 -32.65
CA GLU A 148 -14.45 -3.37 -33.42
C GLU A 148 -14.51 -3.20 -34.94
N GLU A 149 -15.49 -2.44 -35.44
CA GLU A 149 -15.72 -2.29 -36.88
C GLU A 149 -14.60 -1.45 -37.54
N ILE A 150 -14.55 -1.45 -38.87
CA ILE A 150 -13.63 -0.61 -39.65
C ILE A 150 -14.42 -0.07 -40.84
N GLU A 151 -14.17 1.19 -41.21
CA GLU A 151 -14.81 1.80 -42.37
C GLU A 151 -14.55 0.96 -43.63
N THR A 152 -15.58 0.60 -44.39
CA THR A 152 -15.45 -0.29 -45.55
C THR A 152 -16.29 0.17 -46.74
N ASN A 153 -15.74 -0.02 -47.95
CA ASN A 153 -16.48 0.17 -49.20
C ASN A 153 -17.04 -1.14 -49.76
N VAL A 154 -16.71 -2.28 -49.15
CA VAL A 154 -17.08 -3.62 -49.63
C VAL A 154 -18.44 -4.04 -49.09
N ASP A 155 -18.72 -3.71 -47.83
CA ASP A 155 -19.93 -4.13 -47.12
C ASP A 155 -20.98 -3.01 -47.03
N THR A 156 -21.22 -2.36 -48.18
CA THR A 156 -22.05 -1.15 -48.26
C THR A 156 -23.48 -1.48 -48.65
N ILE A 157 -24.45 -1.02 -47.85
CA ILE A 157 -25.90 -1.15 -48.18
C ILE A 157 -26.24 -0.25 -49.38
N VAL A 158 -25.55 0.89 -49.51
CA VAL A 158 -25.70 1.84 -50.62
C VAL A 158 -24.44 1.80 -51.50
N PRO A 159 -24.54 1.40 -52.77
CA PRO A 159 -23.38 1.31 -53.65
C PRO A 159 -22.62 2.64 -53.75
N GLY A 160 -21.34 2.63 -53.33
CA GLY A 160 -20.44 3.78 -53.40
C GLY A 160 -20.40 4.68 -52.16
N LEU A 161 -21.10 4.31 -51.07
CA LEU A 161 -21.05 4.97 -49.77
C LEU A 161 -20.45 4.03 -48.73
N ALA A 162 -19.32 4.39 -48.12
CA ALA A 162 -18.68 3.58 -47.09
C ALA A 162 -19.59 3.38 -45.86
N SER A 163 -19.61 2.17 -45.31
CA SER A 163 -20.27 1.81 -44.04
C SER A 163 -19.27 1.84 -42.87
N ASN A 164 -19.77 1.80 -41.63
CA ASN A 164 -19.01 1.75 -40.37
C ASN A 164 -18.04 2.94 -40.17
N ARG A 165 -18.54 4.14 -40.54
CA ARG A 165 -17.79 5.38 -40.46
C ARG A 165 -17.90 5.93 -39.05
N LEU A 166 -16.87 5.76 -38.23
CA LEU A 166 -16.87 6.19 -36.82
C LEU A 166 -17.31 7.65 -36.62
N LYS A 167 -16.91 8.55 -37.52
CA LYS A 167 -17.34 9.97 -37.49
C LYS A 167 -18.83 10.19 -37.66
N THR A 168 -19.53 9.27 -38.31
CA THR A 168 -20.98 9.29 -38.48
C THR A 168 -21.65 8.45 -37.40
N ASP A 169 -21.11 7.27 -37.09
CA ASP A 169 -21.70 6.32 -36.15
C ASP A 169 -21.62 6.79 -34.68
N ALA A 170 -20.66 7.65 -34.37
CA ALA A 170 -20.44 8.27 -33.07
C ALA A 170 -20.56 9.81 -33.12
N GLU A 171 -21.26 10.38 -34.11
CA GLU A 171 -21.47 11.85 -34.27
C GLU A 171 -22.02 12.49 -32.99
N ARG A 172 -22.88 11.77 -32.25
CA ARG A 172 -23.43 12.20 -30.95
C ARG A 172 -22.35 12.60 -29.94
N VAL A 173 -21.17 11.97 -29.97
CA VAL A 173 -20.06 12.31 -29.06
C VAL A 173 -19.53 13.72 -29.34
N ASP A 174 -19.46 14.13 -30.60
CA ASP A 174 -19.08 15.48 -30.99
C ASP A 174 -20.12 16.50 -30.52
N ASP A 175 -21.40 16.20 -30.78
CA ASP A 175 -22.52 17.06 -30.35
C ASP A 175 -22.51 17.26 -28.83
N PHE A 176 -22.30 16.19 -28.06
CA PHE A 176 -22.22 16.25 -26.60
C PHE A 176 -21.05 17.08 -26.11
N TYR A 177 -19.88 16.95 -26.74
CA TYR A 177 -18.72 17.77 -26.39
C TYR A 177 -19.01 19.26 -26.61
N GLU A 178 -19.48 19.62 -27.81
CA GLU A 178 -19.68 21.01 -28.21
C GLU A 178 -20.84 21.71 -27.46
N THR A 179 -21.82 20.96 -26.97
CA THR A 179 -23.04 21.54 -26.38
C THR A 179 -23.21 21.30 -24.88
N VAL A 180 -22.62 20.24 -24.31
CA VAL A 180 -22.92 19.79 -22.94
C VAL A 180 -21.68 19.61 -22.08
N ALA A 181 -20.64 18.92 -22.57
CA ALA A 181 -19.54 18.41 -21.73
C ALA A 181 -18.72 19.50 -21.03
N GLU A 182 -18.68 20.72 -21.59
CA GLU A 182 -17.98 21.88 -21.02
C GLU A 182 -18.84 22.69 -20.02
N ARG A 183 -20.10 22.29 -19.78
CA ARG A 183 -21.09 23.12 -19.05
C ARG A 183 -21.87 22.37 -17.98
N THR A 184 -22.08 21.07 -18.18
CA THR A 184 -23.03 20.27 -17.40
C THR A 184 -22.30 19.05 -16.82
N ALA A 185 -22.56 18.73 -15.55
CA ALA A 185 -21.93 17.58 -14.90
C ALA A 185 -22.50 16.27 -15.43
N PHE A 186 -21.65 15.26 -15.58
CA PHE A 186 -22.06 13.89 -15.89
C PHE A 186 -22.10 13.04 -14.63
N THR A 187 -23.08 12.13 -14.52
CA THR A 187 -23.06 11.13 -13.46
C THR A 187 -21.95 10.11 -13.72
N TRP A 188 -21.38 9.52 -12.66
CA TRP A 188 -20.37 8.48 -12.83
C TRP A 188 -21.00 7.21 -13.45
N PRO A 189 -20.35 6.52 -14.39
CA PRO A 189 -20.92 5.36 -15.05
C PRO A 189 -21.17 4.19 -14.09
N GLU A 190 -22.35 3.59 -14.16
CA GLU A 190 -22.70 2.34 -13.47
C GLU A 190 -22.24 1.11 -14.27
N VAL A 191 -20.91 0.96 -14.43
CA VAL A 191 -20.28 -0.17 -15.14
C VAL A 191 -19.16 -0.76 -14.30
N SER A 192 -18.92 -2.07 -14.42
CA SER A 192 -18.00 -2.81 -13.54
C SER A 192 -16.56 -2.30 -13.63
N ASN A 193 -16.16 -1.73 -14.78
CA ASN A 193 -14.84 -1.16 -15.02
C ASN A 193 -14.49 -0.02 -14.06
N PHE A 194 -15.50 0.69 -13.55
CA PHE A 194 -15.36 1.88 -12.70
C PHE A 194 -15.98 1.71 -11.30
N GLU A 195 -16.34 0.49 -10.92
CA GLU A 195 -16.74 0.16 -9.56
C GLU A 195 -15.51 0.13 -8.63
N ASN A 196 -15.64 0.77 -7.46
CA ASN A 196 -14.63 0.77 -6.39
C ASN A 196 -13.24 1.28 -6.82
N CYS A 197 -13.16 2.48 -7.42
CA CYS A 197 -11.88 3.13 -7.74
C CYS A 197 -11.18 3.65 -6.46
N GLU A 198 -10.49 2.76 -5.73
CA GLU A 198 -9.93 3.04 -4.40
C GLU A 198 -8.81 4.08 -4.38
N ILE A 199 -8.09 4.31 -5.48
CA ILE A 199 -6.98 5.27 -5.55
C ILE A 199 -7.32 6.57 -6.28
N ASN A 200 -8.60 6.81 -6.53
CA ASN A 200 -9.10 7.99 -7.23
C ASN A 200 -8.38 8.28 -8.57
N THR A 201 -8.05 7.23 -9.31
CA THR A 201 -7.35 7.32 -10.59
C THR A 201 -7.96 6.34 -11.57
N ALA A 202 -8.13 6.76 -12.82
CA ALA A 202 -8.60 5.92 -13.91
C ALA A 202 -7.79 6.22 -15.17
N TYR A 203 -7.63 5.22 -16.04
CA TYR A 203 -7.02 5.42 -17.34
C TYR A 203 -7.55 4.43 -18.38
N CYS A 204 -7.30 4.78 -19.63
CA CYS A 204 -7.62 4.00 -20.81
C CYS A 204 -6.33 3.58 -21.49
N CYS A 205 -6.36 2.43 -22.18
CA CYS A 205 -5.29 1.97 -23.05
C CYS A 205 -5.87 1.42 -24.35
N TRP A 206 -5.38 1.95 -25.47
CA TRP A 206 -5.80 1.56 -26.81
C TRP A 206 -4.66 0.90 -27.57
N VAL A 207 -5.02 -0.11 -28.35
CA VAL A 207 -4.08 -0.92 -29.14
C VAL A 207 -4.35 -0.83 -30.64
N SER A 208 -5.39 -0.11 -31.07
CA SER A 208 -5.70 0.03 -32.48
C SER A 208 -6.15 1.43 -32.86
N ASP A 209 -5.84 1.83 -34.09
CA ASP A 209 -6.33 3.03 -34.76
C ASP A 209 -7.21 2.61 -35.95
N ARG A 210 -8.45 3.12 -35.98
CA ARG A 210 -9.42 2.84 -37.05
C ARG A 210 -9.76 4.05 -37.92
N GLN A 211 -9.09 5.19 -37.76
CA GLN A 211 -9.40 6.42 -38.48
C GLN A 211 -8.24 6.87 -39.37
N ALA A 212 -8.49 6.97 -40.67
CA ALA A 212 -7.46 7.41 -41.61
C ALA A 212 -7.43 8.93 -41.79
N ASN A 213 -6.24 9.47 -42.05
CA ASN A 213 -5.99 10.88 -42.41
C ASN A 213 -6.34 11.91 -41.32
N ASP A 214 -6.26 11.53 -40.05
CA ASP A 214 -6.46 12.42 -38.91
C ASP A 214 -5.15 12.85 -38.23
N ASN A 215 -4.00 12.50 -38.84
CA ASN A 215 -2.64 12.70 -38.33
C ASN A 215 -2.33 11.97 -37.02
N ASN A 216 -3.16 11.00 -36.64
CA ASN A 216 -2.90 10.09 -35.53
C ASN A 216 -2.71 8.66 -36.08
N GLY A 217 -2.02 7.83 -35.28
CA GLY A 217 -1.76 6.43 -35.62
C GLY A 217 -1.26 6.16 -37.05
N ASN A 218 -1.50 4.94 -37.50
CA ASN A 218 -1.05 4.46 -38.80
C ASN A 218 -2.17 3.91 -39.70
N CYS A 219 -3.46 4.08 -39.36
CA CYS A 219 -4.57 3.73 -40.24
C CYS A 219 -4.58 4.60 -41.49
N ARG A 220 -4.68 3.98 -42.68
CA ARG A 220 -4.71 4.69 -43.97
C ARG A 220 -5.80 4.12 -44.88
N THR A 221 -6.30 4.94 -45.81
CA THR A 221 -7.15 4.45 -46.91
C THR A 221 -6.30 3.73 -47.96
N PRO A 222 -6.77 2.72 -48.71
CA PRO A 222 -8.07 2.06 -48.57
C PRO A 222 -8.15 1.26 -47.27
N TYR A 223 -9.19 1.53 -46.48
CA TYR A 223 -9.37 1.02 -45.12
C TYR A 223 -9.28 -0.51 -45.05
N ASP A 224 -9.95 -1.20 -45.98
CA ASP A 224 -10.01 -2.66 -46.08
C ASP A 224 -8.65 -3.37 -46.16
N SER A 225 -7.59 -2.63 -46.47
CA SER A 225 -6.23 -3.18 -46.65
C SER A 225 -5.17 -2.50 -45.79
N ARG A 226 -5.40 -1.27 -45.34
CA ARG A 226 -4.41 -0.43 -44.66
C ARG A 226 -4.87 0.10 -43.30
N CYS A 227 -5.95 -0.47 -42.76
CA CYS A 227 -6.49 -0.12 -41.44
C CYS A 227 -6.84 -1.35 -40.57
N LEU A 228 -6.80 -2.58 -41.11
CA LEU A 228 -7.22 -3.80 -40.40
C LEU A 228 -6.41 -4.09 -39.12
N ASN A 229 -5.11 -3.80 -39.16
CA ASN A 229 -4.16 -4.00 -38.07
C ASN A 229 -3.29 -2.76 -37.93
N SER A 230 -3.97 -1.64 -37.70
CA SER A 230 -3.35 -0.34 -37.54
C SER A 230 -3.24 0.03 -36.08
N ASP A 231 -2.11 0.65 -35.74
CA ASP A 231 -1.72 0.99 -34.38
C ASP A 231 -1.95 2.48 -34.12
N PRO A 232 -2.30 2.84 -32.87
CA PRO A 232 -2.33 4.23 -32.43
C PRO A 232 -0.92 4.83 -32.39
N ALA A 233 -0.82 6.15 -32.20
CA ALA A 233 0.47 6.76 -31.88
C ALA A 233 0.86 6.37 -30.45
N GLY A 234 1.85 5.47 -30.33
CA GLY A 234 2.26 4.93 -29.04
C GLY A 234 2.88 5.96 -28.11
N ASN A 235 2.59 5.84 -26.81
CA ASN A 235 3.19 6.67 -25.77
C ASN A 235 3.73 5.87 -24.58
N THR A 236 3.62 4.53 -24.65
CA THR A 236 3.95 3.62 -23.56
C THR A 236 4.27 2.22 -24.06
N GLU A 237 4.99 1.47 -23.24
CA GLU A 237 5.22 0.03 -23.41
C GLU A 237 4.23 -0.71 -22.51
N LEU A 238 3.64 -1.79 -23.03
CA LEU A 238 2.75 -2.66 -22.27
C LEU A 238 3.59 -3.70 -21.53
N CYS A 239 3.49 -3.75 -20.21
CA CYS A 239 4.30 -4.68 -19.41
C CYS A 239 3.60 -6.03 -19.25
N GLY A 240 2.33 -5.99 -18.84
CA GLY A 240 1.58 -7.19 -18.50
C GLY A 240 0.13 -6.93 -18.11
N VAL A 241 -0.65 -8.00 -18.08
CA VAL A 241 -2.07 -7.99 -17.70
C VAL A 241 -2.28 -9.05 -16.62
N ASN A 242 -2.83 -8.62 -15.48
CA ASN A 242 -3.41 -9.50 -14.48
C ASN A 242 -4.93 -9.57 -14.69
N MET A 243 -5.42 -10.65 -15.29
CA MET A 243 -6.83 -10.77 -15.67
C MET A 243 -7.78 -10.83 -14.46
N GLU A 244 -7.30 -11.26 -13.30
CA GLU A 244 -8.11 -11.23 -12.07
C GLU A 244 -8.39 -9.80 -11.60
N ALA A 245 -7.45 -8.88 -11.83
CA ALA A 245 -7.61 -7.48 -11.41
C ALA A 245 -8.76 -6.76 -12.16
N SER A 246 -9.16 -7.28 -13.31
CA SER A 246 -10.25 -6.75 -14.12
C SER A 246 -11.65 -7.16 -13.62
N ASP A 247 -11.74 -7.87 -12.49
CA ASP A 247 -12.91 -8.07 -11.61
C ASP A 247 -14.26 -8.22 -12.35
N ASP A 248 -14.49 -9.41 -12.92
CA ASP A 248 -15.69 -9.80 -13.70
C ASP A 248 -16.00 -8.95 -14.96
N SER A 249 -15.20 -7.94 -15.32
CA SER A 249 -15.33 -7.31 -16.64
C SER A 249 -15.19 -8.37 -17.73
N SER A 250 -16.08 -8.35 -18.72
CA SER A 250 -16.15 -9.43 -19.70
C SER A 250 -14.91 -9.49 -20.61
N SER A 251 -14.05 -8.47 -20.51
CA SER A 251 -12.84 -8.20 -21.29
C SER A 251 -11.86 -9.37 -21.43
N SER A 252 -11.72 -10.22 -20.40
CA SER A 252 -10.71 -11.29 -20.40
C SER A 252 -11.23 -12.65 -20.89
N TYR A 253 -12.55 -12.89 -20.89
CA TYR A 253 -13.18 -14.22 -21.05
C TYR A 253 -12.61 -15.33 -20.13
N ALA A 254 -11.73 -14.97 -19.21
CA ALA A 254 -10.98 -15.84 -18.32
C ALA A 254 -11.00 -15.21 -16.94
N LYS A 255 -11.43 -15.98 -15.95
CA LYS A 255 -11.58 -15.50 -14.57
C LYS A 255 -10.24 -15.11 -13.92
N ASP A 256 -9.16 -15.75 -14.36
CA ASP A 256 -7.81 -15.48 -13.91
C ASP A 256 -6.80 -15.84 -15.00
N GLY A 257 -5.66 -15.17 -15.02
CA GLY A 257 -4.56 -15.36 -15.95
C GLY A 257 -3.56 -14.21 -15.90
N LEU A 258 -2.31 -14.51 -16.24
CA LEU A 258 -1.26 -13.51 -16.46
C LEU A 258 -0.87 -13.50 -17.93
N SER A 259 -0.78 -12.32 -18.52
CA SER A 259 -0.15 -12.11 -19.84
C SER A 259 1.05 -11.19 -19.71
N PHE A 260 2.16 -11.55 -20.34
CA PHE A 260 3.40 -10.79 -20.33
C PHE A 260 3.72 -10.35 -21.76
N PHE A 261 4.16 -9.11 -21.93
CA PHE A 261 4.49 -8.54 -23.23
C PHE A 261 5.98 -8.10 -23.24
N PRO A 262 6.93 -9.05 -23.24
CA PRO A 262 8.34 -8.72 -23.27
C PRO A 262 8.76 -8.19 -24.66
N LEU A 263 9.65 -7.21 -24.69
CA LEU A 263 10.37 -6.74 -25.91
C LEU A 263 9.53 -5.99 -26.96
N ASN A 264 8.44 -5.31 -26.56
CA ASN A 264 7.62 -4.50 -27.47
C ASN A 264 7.11 -5.30 -28.69
N VAL A 265 6.57 -6.48 -28.43
CA VAL A 265 6.05 -7.39 -29.47
C VAL A 265 4.59 -7.11 -29.82
N GLU A 266 3.91 -6.33 -28.98
CA GLU A 266 2.51 -5.95 -29.05
C GLU A 266 2.21 -4.83 -30.05
N GLY A 267 3.22 -4.03 -30.43
CA GLY A 267 3.06 -2.85 -31.26
C GLY A 267 2.86 -1.57 -30.45
N SER A 268 2.46 -0.48 -31.10
CA SER A 268 2.29 0.80 -30.40
C SER A 268 1.03 0.80 -29.54
N VAL A 269 1.18 1.08 -28.25
CA VAL A 269 0.07 1.24 -27.30
C VAL A 269 0.00 2.69 -26.83
N HIS A 270 -1.21 3.22 -26.75
CA HIS A 270 -1.47 4.56 -26.22
C HIS A 270 -2.30 4.47 -24.94
N CYS A 271 -1.79 5.00 -23.83
CA CYS A 271 -2.55 5.07 -22.59
C CYS A 271 -2.70 6.51 -22.10
N HIS A 272 -3.90 6.86 -21.61
CA HIS A 272 -4.22 8.20 -21.14
C HIS A 272 -5.20 8.11 -19.97
N GLY A 273 -4.97 8.87 -18.91
CA GLY A 273 -5.81 8.85 -17.73
C GLY A 273 -6.04 10.20 -17.07
N PHE A 274 -6.58 10.11 -15.87
CA PHE A 274 -6.87 11.23 -15.00
C PHE A 274 -6.97 10.75 -13.55
N ALA A 275 -6.84 11.68 -12.62
CA ALA A 275 -7.03 11.45 -11.20
C ALA A 275 -7.88 12.57 -10.60
N TRP A 276 -8.44 12.33 -9.41
CA TRP A 276 -9.32 13.28 -8.74
C TRP A 276 -9.10 13.31 -7.23
N SER A 277 -9.42 14.45 -6.61
CA SER A 277 -9.39 14.65 -5.16
C SER A 277 -10.35 13.72 -4.40
N GLU A 278 -10.02 13.41 -3.14
CA GLU A 278 -10.94 12.77 -2.18
C GLU A 278 -12.02 13.74 -1.68
N ASP A 279 -11.77 15.06 -1.73
CA ASP A 279 -12.80 16.05 -1.40
C ASP A 279 -13.73 16.23 -2.60
N GLU A 280 -14.97 15.75 -2.47
CA GLU A 280 -16.04 15.94 -3.46
C GLU A 280 -16.33 17.42 -3.76
N MET A 281 -15.86 18.33 -2.90
CA MET A 281 -15.90 19.78 -3.11
C MET A 281 -14.77 20.31 -4.00
N GLU A 282 -13.88 19.48 -4.50
CA GLU A 282 -12.94 19.84 -5.57
C GLU A 282 -13.50 19.56 -6.97
N ALA A 283 -13.09 20.39 -7.93
CA ALA A 283 -13.64 20.36 -9.28
C ALA A 283 -13.31 19.06 -10.04
N ASP A 284 -12.10 18.54 -9.85
CA ASP A 284 -11.67 17.28 -10.45
C ASP A 284 -12.48 16.08 -9.92
N ALA A 285 -12.90 16.09 -8.66
CA ALA A 285 -13.79 15.08 -8.08
C ALA A 285 -15.22 15.17 -8.61
N ARG A 286 -15.76 16.39 -8.80
CA ARG A 286 -17.11 16.59 -9.34
C ARG A 286 -17.23 16.22 -10.81
N TYR A 287 -16.31 16.71 -11.62
CA TYR A 287 -16.37 16.59 -13.07
C TYR A 287 -15.48 15.45 -13.59
N LYS A 288 -15.12 14.49 -12.73
CA LYS A 288 -14.35 13.29 -13.13
C LYS A 288 -15.05 12.50 -14.24
N ALA A 289 -16.37 12.45 -14.24
CA ALA A 289 -17.14 11.81 -15.31
C ALA A 289 -17.00 12.57 -16.64
N ASN A 290 -17.04 13.91 -16.62
CA ASN A 290 -16.74 14.72 -17.80
C ASN A 290 -15.32 14.44 -18.32
N ASN A 291 -14.34 14.29 -17.43
CA ASN A 291 -12.97 13.95 -17.81
C ASN A 291 -12.89 12.55 -18.44
N LEU A 292 -13.62 11.57 -17.89
CA LEU A 292 -13.74 10.24 -18.47
C LEU A 292 -14.31 10.31 -19.89
N PHE A 293 -15.38 11.06 -20.10
CA PHE A 293 -15.98 11.25 -21.42
C PHE A 293 -14.99 11.88 -22.40
N TYR A 294 -14.31 12.95 -21.96
CA TYR A 294 -13.32 13.65 -22.77
C TYR A 294 -12.17 12.72 -23.19
N VAL A 295 -11.57 12.01 -22.24
CA VAL A 295 -10.44 11.10 -22.49
C VAL A 295 -10.87 9.90 -23.32
N SER A 296 -11.98 9.24 -22.97
CA SER A 296 -12.34 7.97 -23.57
C SER A 296 -13.06 8.11 -24.91
N MET A 297 -14.15 8.89 -24.95
CA MET A 297 -15.05 8.96 -26.09
C MET A 297 -14.66 10.07 -27.07
N TYR A 298 -14.37 11.28 -26.57
CA TYR A 298 -14.12 12.44 -27.42
C TYR A 298 -12.70 12.47 -27.99
N ASP A 299 -11.67 12.69 -27.18
CA ASP A 299 -10.30 12.91 -27.66
C ASP A 299 -9.74 11.65 -28.34
N HIS A 300 -9.82 10.49 -27.69
CA HIS A 300 -9.14 9.29 -28.20
C HIS A 300 -9.96 8.50 -29.20
N MET A 301 -11.22 8.14 -28.88
CA MET A 301 -12.05 7.40 -29.84
C MET A 301 -12.50 8.29 -31.01
N TYR A 302 -13.29 9.34 -30.75
CA TYR A 302 -13.91 10.11 -31.84
C TYR A 302 -12.88 10.96 -32.60
N LYS A 303 -12.01 11.72 -31.93
CA LYS A 303 -11.08 12.63 -32.62
C LYS A 303 -9.89 11.90 -33.23
N ARG A 304 -9.29 10.94 -32.52
CA ARG A 304 -8.05 10.24 -32.93
C ARG A 304 -8.24 8.83 -33.47
N GLY A 305 -9.45 8.26 -33.41
CA GLY A 305 -9.73 6.92 -33.93
C GLY A 305 -9.17 5.78 -33.08
N TYR A 306 -8.73 6.03 -31.85
CA TYR A 306 -8.13 5.01 -30.99
C TYR A 306 -9.19 4.14 -30.33
N VAL A 307 -9.05 2.84 -30.52
CA VAL A 307 -10.06 1.84 -30.17
C VAL A 307 -9.42 0.53 -29.71
N ARG A 308 -10.28 -0.38 -29.24
CA ARG A 308 -9.98 -1.73 -28.74
C ARG A 308 -9.17 -1.74 -27.45
N ASN A 309 -9.49 -2.73 -26.61
CA ASN A 309 -8.81 -2.98 -25.36
C ASN A 309 -7.52 -3.77 -25.54
N VAL A 310 -6.62 -3.65 -24.57
CA VAL A 310 -5.52 -4.60 -24.41
C VAL A 310 -6.10 -6.00 -24.13
N PRO A 311 -5.68 -7.06 -24.84
CA PRO A 311 -6.19 -8.40 -24.60
C PRO A 311 -6.07 -8.83 -23.14
N GLY A 312 -7.20 -9.21 -22.52
CA GLY A 312 -7.24 -9.60 -21.11
C GLY A 312 -7.53 -8.48 -20.12
N ALA A 313 -7.57 -7.22 -20.56
CA ALA A 313 -7.86 -6.05 -19.74
C ALA A 313 -9.01 -5.22 -20.35
N PRO A 314 -9.71 -4.39 -19.58
CA PRO A 314 -10.66 -3.44 -20.15
C PRO A 314 -9.97 -2.35 -20.98
N MET A 315 -10.74 -1.69 -21.86
CA MET A 315 -10.25 -0.54 -22.63
C MET A 315 -10.03 0.67 -21.74
N CYS A 316 -10.93 0.90 -20.77
CA CYS A 316 -10.78 1.88 -19.70
C CYS A 316 -11.34 1.32 -18.39
N GLY A 317 -10.79 1.77 -17.28
CA GLY A 317 -11.22 1.36 -15.94
C GLY A 317 -10.52 2.14 -14.83
N CYS A 318 -10.89 1.87 -13.57
CA CYS A 318 -10.09 2.29 -12.42
C CYS A 318 -8.66 1.77 -12.60
N ALA A 319 -7.66 2.54 -12.18
CA ALA A 319 -6.26 2.23 -12.44
C ALA A 319 -5.83 0.85 -11.94
N GLU A 320 -6.43 0.35 -10.86
CA GLU A 320 -6.18 -0.97 -10.30
C GLU A 320 -6.67 -2.12 -11.18
N LYS A 321 -7.67 -1.87 -12.04
CA LYS A 321 -8.27 -2.85 -12.97
C LYS A 321 -7.61 -2.85 -14.35
N MET A 322 -6.71 -1.91 -14.59
CA MET A 322 -6.09 -1.63 -15.88
C MET A 322 -4.73 -2.34 -16.03
N PRO A 323 -4.24 -2.54 -17.27
CA PRO A 323 -3.00 -3.29 -17.50
C PRO A 323 -1.76 -2.54 -17.04
N ILE A 324 -0.71 -3.28 -16.69
CA ILE A 324 0.56 -2.70 -16.25
C ILE A 324 1.28 -2.09 -17.45
N VAL A 325 1.59 -0.80 -17.38
CA VAL A 325 2.24 0.01 -18.43
C VAL A 325 3.35 0.87 -17.84
N GLU A 326 4.29 1.30 -18.66
CA GLU A 326 5.38 2.17 -18.17
C GLU A 326 4.90 3.59 -17.85
N ARG A 327 3.93 4.06 -18.61
CA ARG A 327 3.48 5.46 -18.58
C ARG A 327 2.04 5.58 -19.07
N ALA A 328 1.34 6.62 -18.62
CA ALA A 328 0.11 7.09 -19.22
C ALA A 328 0.13 8.63 -19.34
N ASP A 329 -0.41 9.14 -20.44
CA ASP A 329 -0.71 10.56 -20.60
C ASP A 329 -1.82 10.99 -19.62
N CYS A 330 -2.04 12.29 -19.45
CA CYS A 330 -2.96 12.78 -18.43
C CYS A 330 -3.73 14.04 -18.81
N THR A 331 -5.03 14.03 -18.53
CA THR A 331 -5.91 15.21 -18.55
C THR A 331 -6.43 15.49 -17.14
N LYS A 332 -6.45 16.76 -16.76
CA LYS A 332 -7.06 17.26 -15.53
C LYS A 332 -8.20 18.22 -15.86
N ILE A 333 -9.11 18.36 -14.91
CA ILE A 333 -10.18 19.35 -14.98
C ILE A 333 -9.74 20.67 -14.37
N ARG A 334 -10.11 21.77 -15.02
CA ARG A 334 -10.23 23.08 -14.40
C ARG A 334 -11.67 23.56 -14.57
N ALA A 335 -12.38 23.73 -13.46
CA ALA A 335 -13.73 24.28 -13.50
C ALA A 335 -13.77 25.71 -12.96
N THR A 336 -14.61 26.53 -13.59
CA THR A 336 -15.01 27.85 -13.08
C THR A 336 -16.49 27.78 -12.77
N GLU A 337 -16.84 27.98 -11.50
CA GLU A 337 -18.21 27.82 -11.02
C GLU A 337 -18.80 29.16 -10.62
N PHE A 338 -20.09 29.33 -10.94
CA PHE A 338 -20.84 30.54 -10.64
C PHE A 338 -21.88 30.19 -9.58
N TRP A 339 -21.70 30.75 -8.39
CA TRP A 339 -22.51 30.46 -7.22
C TRP A 339 -23.49 31.57 -6.94
N LYS A 340 -24.69 31.20 -6.53
CA LYS A 340 -25.72 32.10 -6.01
C LYS A 340 -26.04 31.73 -4.57
N PHE A 341 -25.85 32.66 -3.65
CA PHE A 341 -26.34 32.56 -2.28
C PHE A 341 -27.52 33.50 -2.10
N SER A 342 -28.60 32.99 -1.52
CA SER A 342 -29.79 33.78 -1.17
C SER A 342 -29.99 33.74 0.32
N PHE A 343 -30.33 34.87 0.92
CA PHE A 343 -30.69 34.97 2.33
C PHE A 343 -32.12 35.44 2.48
N ALA A 344 -32.86 34.80 3.38
CA ALA A 344 -34.20 35.25 3.77
C ALA A 344 -34.36 35.26 5.30
N PRO A 345 -34.93 36.34 5.89
CA PRO A 345 -35.17 36.42 7.32
C PRO A 345 -35.98 35.22 7.84
N GLY A 346 -35.46 34.52 8.84
CA GLY A 346 -36.08 33.34 9.44
C GLY A 346 -35.86 32.01 8.69
N SER A 347 -35.33 32.03 7.45
CA SER A 347 -34.91 30.83 6.72
C SER A 347 -33.39 30.72 6.57
N GLY A 348 -32.65 31.82 6.72
CA GLY A 348 -31.19 31.83 6.67
C GLY A 348 -30.65 31.78 5.24
N PHE A 349 -29.41 31.32 5.09
CA PHE A 349 -28.77 31.17 3.78
C PHE A 349 -29.24 29.91 3.06
N THR A 350 -29.34 30.03 1.74
CA THR A 350 -29.46 28.95 0.77
C THR A 350 -28.43 29.17 -0.34
N ALA A 351 -27.89 28.10 -0.89
CA ALA A 351 -26.93 28.15 -1.99
C ALA A 351 -27.48 27.41 -3.20
N SER A 352 -27.07 27.83 -4.39
CA SER A 352 -27.35 27.14 -5.66
C SER A 352 -26.17 27.36 -6.61
N LEU A 353 -25.87 26.35 -7.41
CA LEU A 353 -24.92 26.45 -8.52
C LEU A 353 -25.69 26.98 -9.73
N ASP A 354 -25.32 28.14 -10.28
CA ASP A 354 -25.99 28.72 -11.46
C ASP A 354 -25.52 28.02 -12.74
N ARG A 355 -24.20 27.90 -12.90
CA ARG A 355 -23.54 27.18 -14.00
C ARG A 355 -22.08 26.88 -13.68
N ALA A 356 -21.50 25.98 -14.46
CA ALA A 356 -20.08 25.71 -14.48
C ALA A 356 -19.51 25.87 -15.90
N GLU A 357 -18.24 26.24 -15.99
CA GLU A 357 -17.43 26.20 -17.20
C GLU A 357 -16.27 25.24 -16.95
N ILE A 358 -16.26 24.12 -17.69
CA ILE A 358 -15.34 23.00 -17.49
C ILE A 358 -14.31 23.01 -18.62
N ASP A 359 -13.03 23.07 -18.26
CA ASP A 359 -11.90 23.07 -19.18
C ASP A 359 -11.05 21.80 -18.98
N PHE A 360 -10.75 21.13 -20.09
CA PHE A 360 -9.96 19.90 -20.14
C PHE A 360 -8.52 20.24 -20.49
N GLN A 361 -7.62 20.12 -19.51
CA GLN A 361 -6.22 20.54 -19.68
C GLN A 361 -5.27 19.35 -19.54
N ALA A 362 -4.22 19.34 -20.37
CA ALA A 362 -3.12 18.41 -20.14
C ALA A 362 -2.52 18.63 -18.74
N CYS A 363 -2.22 17.53 -18.06
CA CYS A 363 -1.52 17.58 -16.78
C CYS A 363 -0.08 18.08 -16.97
N ARG A 364 0.59 18.37 -15.86
CA ARG A 364 2.01 18.75 -15.89
C ARG A 364 2.83 17.64 -16.55
N ASN A 365 3.64 18.00 -17.53
CA ASN A 365 4.41 17.07 -18.39
C ASN A 365 3.57 16.04 -19.15
N ASN A 366 2.24 16.24 -19.24
CA ASN A 366 1.30 15.27 -19.77
C ASN A 366 1.46 13.88 -19.14
N ASP A 367 1.74 13.79 -17.84
CA ASP A 367 2.12 12.53 -17.19
C ASP A 367 1.22 12.22 -15.99
N LEU A 368 0.55 11.07 -16.01
CA LEU A 368 -0.43 10.68 -15.00
C LEU A 368 0.20 10.50 -13.62
N GLN A 369 1.35 9.83 -13.56
CA GLN A 369 2.06 9.61 -12.30
C GLN A 369 2.48 10.94 -11.67
N THR A 370 2.94 11.90 -12.48
CA THR A 370 3.25 13.27 -12.05
C THR A 370 2.02 13.96 -11.47
N HIS A 371 0.85 13.83 -12.11
CA HIS A 371 -0.38 14.45 -11.62
C HIS A 371 -0.86 13.88 -10.28
N VAL A 372 -0.84 12.55 -10.13
CA VAL A 372 -1.20 11.89 -8.86
C VAL A 372 -0.25 12.30 -7.74
N ASN A 373 1.05 12.42 -8.03
CA ASN A 373 2.01 12.97 -7.07
C ASN A 373 1.70 14.44 -6.70
N ASP A 374 1.25 15.26 -7.65
CA ASP A 374 0.88 16.65 -7.38
C ASP A 374 -0.31 16.73 -6.41
N LEU A 375 -1.36 15.93 -6.63
CA LEU A 375 -2.52 15.81 -5.73
C LEU A 375 -2.11 15.31 -4.32
N ALA A 376 -1.30 14.25 -4.27
CA ALA A 376 -0.81 13.70 -3.01
C ALA A 376 0.06 14.68 -2.20
N ASN A 377 0.82 15.55 -2.89
CA ASN A 377 1.62 16.58 -2.26
C ASN A 377 0.79 17.78 -1.80
N ALA A 378 -0.30 18.10 -2.52
CA ALA A 378 -1.27 19.10 -2.11
C ALA A 378 -2.14 18.64 -0.92
N GLY A 379 -2.24 17.33 -0.69
CA GLY A 379 -3.08 16.75 0.35
C GLY A 379 -4.51 16.49 -0.11
N ASP A 380 -4.74 16.50 -1.42
CA ASP A 380 -6.03 16.26 -2.05
C ASP A 380 -6.36 14.75 -2.12
N ILE A 381 -5.34 13.89 -2.03
CA ILE A 381 -5.47 12.43 -1.92
C ILE A 381 -4.44 11.86 -0.93
N ASP A 382 -4.71 10.68 -0.36
CA ASP A 382 -3.73 9.94 0.44
C ASP A 382 -2.45 9.67 -0.38
N LYS A 383 -1.29 9.95 0.24
CA LYS A 383 0.02 9.71 -0.37
C LYS A 383 0.25 8.26 -0.80
N GLN A 384 -0.45 7.31 -0.19
CA GLN A 384 -0.43 5.90 -0.56
C GLN A 384 -1.03 5.64 -1.94
N TYR A 385 -1.91 6.50 -2.45
CA TYR A 385 -2.54 6.33 -3.76
C TYR A 385 -1.49 6.43 -4.88
N ALA A 386 -0.53 7.36 -4.74
CA ALA A 386 0.62 7.45 -5.64
C ALA A 386 1.45 6.15 -5.68
N TRP A 387 1.62 5.48 -4.53
CA TRP A 387 2.36 4.23 -4.43
C TRP A 387 1.58 3.04 -4.98
N ARG A 388 0.26 3.05 -4.82
CA ARG A 388 -0.62 2.04 -5.39
C ARG A 388 -0.70 2.16 -6.91
N LEU A 389 -0.75 3.38 -7.46
CA LEU A 389 -0.70 3.61 -8.91
C LEU A 389 0.57 3.02 -9.53
N GLN A 390 1.70 3.05 -8.82
CA GLN A 390 2.97 2.49 -9.31
C GLN A 390 2.95 0.98 -9.56
N ARG A 391 1.91 0.26 -9.14
CA ARG A 391 1.71 -1.15 -9.49
C ARG A 391 1.25 -1.33 -10.95
N ASN A 392 0.51 -0.36 -11.47
CA ASN A 392 -0.06 -0.40 -12.82
C ASN A 392 0.66 0.58 -13.77
N VAL A 393 1.16 1.72 -13.27
CA VAL A 393 1.98 2.68 -14.03
C VAL A 393 3.38 2.73 -13.45
N VAL A 394 4.27 1.85 -13.94
CA VAL A 394 5.53 1.47 -13.27
C VAL A 394 6.69 2.44 -13.50
N GLY A 395 6.57 3.35 -14.47
CA GLY A 395 7.63 4.24 -14.92
C GLY A 395 8.39 3.70 -16.14
N THR A 396 9.08 4.60 -16.84
CA THR A 396 9.83 4.28 -18.07
C THR A 396 10.95 3.26 -17.82
N ASN A 397 11.09 2.27 -18.71
CA ASN A 397 12.02 1.14 -18.63
C ASN A 397 11.86 0.26 -17.37
N ARG A 398 10.64 0.14 -16.83
CA ARG A 398 10.37 -0.61 -15.58
C ARG A 398 9.39 -1.76 -15.73
N CYS A 399 9.13 -2.22 -16.96
CA CYS A 399 8.28 -3.39 -17.15
C CYS A 399 8.79 -4.67 -16.45
N GLU A 400 10.11 -4.85 -16.30
CA GLU A 400 10.66 -5.97 -15.52
C GLU A 400 10.14 -5.93 -14.07
N LEU A 401 10.12 -4.75 -13.44
CA LEU A 401 9.59 -4.56 -12.09
C LEU A 401 8.09 -4.84 -12.03
N GLY A 402 7.31 -4.33 -12.99
CA GLY A 402 5.87 -4.58 -13.06
C GLY A 402 5.54 -6.07 -13.16
N ASN A 403 6.29 -6.79 -14.00
CA ASN A 403 6.13 -8.23 -14.19
C ASN A 403 6.52 -9.02 -12.95
N GLU A 404 7.59 -8.63 -12.25
CA GLU A 404 7.98 -9.22 -10.97
C GLU A 404 6.91 -9.03 -9.89
N VAL A 405 6.35 -7.81 -9.75
CA VAL A 405 5.28 -7.51 -8.79
C VAL A 405 4.05 -8.35 -9.09
N MET A 406 3.64 -8.42 -10.36
CA MET A 406 2.49 -9.22 -10.80
C MET A 406 2.68 -10.71 -10.53
N MET A 407 3.88 -11.25 -10.76
CA MET A 407 4.23 -12.64 -10.45
C MET A 407 4.20 -12.91 -8.93
N ASN A 408 4.78 -12.00 -8.14
CA ASN A 408 4.83 -12.12 -6.69
C ASN A 408 3.43 -12.06 -6.06
N ASP A 409 2.56 -11.15 -6.53
CA ASP A 409 1.16 -11.05 -6.07
C ASP A 409 0.38 -12.35 -6.34
N LYS A 410 0.77 -13.13 -7.35
CA LYS A 410 0.22 -14.46 -7.66
C LYS A 410 0.92 -15.63 -6.95
N GLY A 411 1.90 -15.34 -6.10
CA GLY A 411 2.68 -16.35 -5.38
C GLY A 411 3.69 -17.11 -6.25
N PHE A 412 4.06 -16.57 -7.42
CA PHE A 412 5.16 -17.11 -8.20
C PHE A 412 6.50 -16.60 -7.64
N GLU A 413 7.35 -17.53 -7.21
CA GLU A 413 8.72 -17.23 -6.83
C GLU A 413 9.61 -17.14 -8.09
N VAL A 414 10.24 -15.98 -8.30
CA VAL A 414 11.24 -15.80 -9.36
C VAL A 414 12.50 -16.58 -8.96
N LYS A 415 12.78 -17.67 -9.69
CA LYS A 415 13.97 -18.51 -9.44
C LYS A 415 15.20 -17.93 -10.15
N TYR A 416 16.30 -17.85 -9.43
CA TYR A 416 17.60 -17.46 -9.96
C TYR A 416 18.66 -18.53 -9.62
N GLU A 417 19.66 -18.72 -10.49
CA GLU A 417 20.70 -19.75 -10.34
C GLU A 417 21.52 -19.55 -9.05
N ASN A 418 21.84 -20.63 -8.33
CA ASN A 418 22.65 -20.60 -7.11
C ASN A 418 24.08 -20.06 -7.38
N VAL A 419 24.55 -19.09 -6.60
CA VAL A 419 25.85 -18.41 -6.76
C VAL A 419 26.99 -19.03 -5.94
N GLY A 420 26.73 -20.15 -5.24
CA GLY A 420 27.78 -20.93 -4.59
C GLY A 420 28.48 -20.19 -3.43
N LEU A 421 27.77 -19.29 -2.74
CA LEU A 421 28.17 -18.82 -1.42
C LEU A 421 27.93 -20.01 -0.45
N ASP A 422 28.96 -20.85 -0.28
CA ASP A 422 28.89 -22.18 0.33
C ASP A 422 28.59 -22.15 1.84
N ASP A 423 27.94 -23.22 2.33
CA ASP A 423 27.36 -23.33 3.68
C ASP A 423 28.25 -24.06 4.71
N GLU A 424 29.51 -24.37 4.38
CA GLU A 424 30.39 -25.03 5.34
C GLU A 424 30.52 -24.15 6.59
N TYR A 425 29.89 -24.62 7.68
CA TYR A 425 29.84 -23.94 8.97
C TYR A 425 31.23 -23.44 9.37
N GLY A 426 31.48 -22.13 9.22
CA GLY A 426 32.77 -21.50 9.54
C GLY A 426 33.35 -20.57 8.48
N GLU A 427 32.78 -20.52 7.27
CA GLU A 427 33.21 -19.58 6.22
C GLU A 427 32.80 -18.14 6.52
N LEU A 428 33.72 -17.19 6.26
CA LEU A 428 33.50 -15.77 6.45
C LEU A 428 33.68 -15.03 5.14
N TYR A 429 32.87 -14.00 4.95
CA TYR A 429 32.85 -13.16 3.76
C TYR A 429 32.99 -11.70 4.13
N SER A 430 33.63 -10.94 3.24
CA SER A 430 33.58 -9.48 3.27
C SER A 430 32.65 -8.97 2.17
N ILE A 431 31.89 -7.91 2.49
CA ILE A 431 30.97 -7.27 1.54
C ILE A 431 31.51 -5.88 1.27
N LYS A 432 31.92 -5.61 0.03
CA LYS A 432 32.58 -4.38 -0.38
C LYS A 432 31.80 -3.69 -1.49
N ILE A 433 31.57 -2.39 -1.36
CA ILE A 433 30.94 -1.62 -2.44
C ILE A 433 31.89 -1.51 -3.64
N LEU A 434 31.37 -1.71 -4.85
CA LEU A 434 32.16 -1.64 -6.08
C LEU A 434 32.69 -0.22 -6.33
N GLY A 435 31.89 0.81 -6.02
CA GLY A 435 32.30 2.20 -6.18
C GLY A 435 31.21 3.23 -5.92
N GLY A 436 31.42 4.46 -6.39
CA GLY A 436 30.44 5.54 -6.31
C GLY A 436 30.36 6.28 -4.98
N THR A 437 31.27 6.01 -4.04
CA THR A 437 31.43 6.76 -2.78
C THR A 437 32.67 7.66 -2.84
N ASN A 438 32.62 8.81 -2.18
CA ASN A 438 33.75 9.75 -2.08
C ASN A 438 34.47 9.70 -0.73
N SER A 439 34.09 8.75 0.14
CA SER A 439 34.49 8.72 1.55
C SER A 439 35.76 7.90 1.82
N GLY A 440 36.19 7.06 0.87
CA GLY A 440 37.27 6.08 1.08
C GLY A 440 36.86 4.88 1.95
N PHE A 441 35.60 4.82 2.39
CA PHE A 441 35.01 3.69 3.10
C PHE A 441 34.28 2.79 2.11
N ASN A 442 34.62 1.49 2.12
CA ASN A 442 34.17 0.55 1.10
C ASN A 442 33.55 -0.74 1.66
N TYR A 443 33.85 -1.13 2.90
CA TYR A 443 33.40 -2.41 3.47
C TYR A 443 32.19 -2.23 4.37
N LEU A 444 31.18 -3.07 4.17
CA LEU A 444 29.97 -3.08 5.00
C LEU A 444 30.30 -3.55 6.42
N ARG A 445 29.82 -2.80 7.41
CA ARG A 445 30.02 -3.05 8.83
C ARG A 445 28.73 -2.84 9.61
N THR A 446 28.47 -3.68 10.59
CA THR A 446 27.45 -3.44 11.62
C THR A 446 27.97 -2.61 12.80
N THR A 447 27.15 -1.74 13.36
CA THR A 447 27.46 -0.99 14.58
C THR A 447 26.93 -1.73 15.82
N SER A 448 27.46 -1.43 17.01
CA SER A 448 26.98 -2.03 18.28
C SER A 448 25.48 -1.83 18.54
N ASN A 449 24.91 -0.73 18.04
CA ASN A 449 23.47 -0.43 18.13
C ASN A 449 22.65 -0.96 16.92
N GLY A 450 23.23 -1.84 16.10
CA GLY A 450 22.56 -2.58 15.04
C GLY A 450 22.20 -1.79 13.79
N TYR A 451 22.95 -0.73 13.46
CA TYR A 451 22.86 -0.03 12.17
C TYR A 451 23.98 -0.51 11.24
N LEU A 452 23.85 -0.23 9.95
CA LEU A 452 24.86 -0.53 8.95
C LEU A 452 25.58 0.73 8.47
N GLN A 453 26.87 0.60 8.19
CA GLN A 453 27.72 1.67 7.67
C GLN A 453 28.86 1.10 6.83
N LEU A 454 29.59 1.97 6.11
CA LEU A 454 30.85 1.61 5.45
C LEU A 454 32.08 1.95 6.31
N VAL A 455 33.13 1.13 6.19
CA VAL A 455 34.47 1.36 6.78
C VAL A 455 35.59 1.08 5.78
N ALA A 456 36.83 1.43 6.13
CA ALA A 456 37.97 1.45 5.20
C ALA A 456 38.62 0.08 5.01
N ASP A 457 38.53 -0.79 6.01
CA ASP A 457 39.15 -2.12 6.04
C ASP A 457 38.26 -3.13 6.79
N THR A 458 38.70 -4.39 6.79
CA THR A 458 38.01 -5.52 7.42
C THR A 458 38.68 -5.99 8.71
N SER A 459 39.40 -5.11 9.41
CA SER A 459 40.12 -5.47 10.64
C SER A 459 39.20 -5.74 11.84
N ASP A 460 37.96 -5.28 11.78
CA ASP A 460 36.92 -5.46 12.79
C ASP A 460 36.05 -6.69 12.47
N ASP A 461 35.80 -7.55 13.44
CA ASP A 461 34.88 -8.68 13.33
C ASP A 461 33.47 -8.29 12.87
N LYS A 462 33.04 -7.04 13.11
CA LYS A 462 31.77 -6.46 12.61
C LYS A 462 31.71 -6.25 11.10
N THR A 463 32.81 -6.52 10.38
CA THR A 463 32.89 -6.48 8.91
C THR A 463 32.86 -7.86 8.27
N LYS A 464 32.80 -8.92 9.10
CA LYS A 464 32.85 -10.31 8.67
C LYS A 464 31.43 -10.87 8.69
N TRP A 465 31.00 -11.39 7.54
CA TRP A 465 29.63 -11.80 7.27
C TRP A 465 29.55 -13.29 6.95
N ARG A 466 28.40 -13.88 7.24
CA ARG A 466 28.02 -15.25 6.89
C ARG A 466 26.72 -15.21 6.11
N PHE A 467 26.59 -16.12 5.16
CA PHE A 467 25.40 -16.29 4.35
C PHE A 467 24.77 -17.63 4.71
N ASN A 468 23.55 -17.58 5.24
CA ASN A 468 22.79 -18.78 5.54
C ASN A 468 21.82 -19.02 4.38
N PRO A 469 22.00 -20.07 3.55
CA PRO A 469 21.09 -20.37 2.47
C PRO A 469 19.72 -20.77 3.02
N MET A 470 18.65 -20.38 2.32
CA MET A 470 17.28 -20.67 2.72
C MET A 470 16.63 -21.67 1.76
N GLY A 471 16.38 -22.90 2.25
CA GLY A 471 15.69 -23.98 1.52
C GLY A 471 16.59 -24.78 0.56
N GLU A 472 16.06 -25.87 0.00
CA GLU A 472 16.85 -26.83 -0.81
C GLU A 472 17.23 -26.33 -2.22
N HIS A 473 16.74 -25.17 -2.67
CA HIS A 473 16.83 -24.79 -4.11
C HIS A 473 17.02 -23.30 -4.46
N PHE A 474 17.48 -22.41 -3.58
CA PHE A 474 17.46 -20.96 -3.90
C PHE A 474 18.69 -20.14 -3.51
N ASN A 475 18.96 -19.16 -4.37
CA ASN A 475 19.98 -18.13 -4.25
C ASN A 475 19.60 -17.03 -3.23
N MET A 476 18.94 -17.45 -2.15
CA MET A 476 18.39 -16.61 -1.11
C MET A 476 19.15 -16.86 0.19
N TYR A 477 19.56 -15.78 0.82
CA TYR A 477 20.40 -15.85 2.00
C TYR A 477 19.89 -14.92 3.09
N ASN A 478 19.91 -15.40 4.32
CA ASN A 478 20.05 -14.49 5.45
C ASN A 478 21.53 -14.05 5.54
N ILE A 479 21.77 -12.76 5.74
CA ILE A 479 23.12 -12.23 5.95
C ILE A 479 23.31 -11.97 7.46
N ARG A 480 24.33 -12.58 8.07
CA ARG A 480 24.61 -12.48 9.51
C ARG A 480 26.04 -12.02 9.79
N PRO A 481 26.30 -11.18 10.81
CA PRO A 481 27.66 -10.83 11.21
C PRO A 481 28.32 -11.99 11.96
N LEU A 482 29.63 -11.87 12.22
CA LEU A 482 30.35 -12.82 13.07
C LEU A 482 29.78 -12.83 14.50
N PRO A 483 29.46 -14.00 15.11
CA PRO A 483 28.68 -14.06 16.36
C PRO A 483 29.37 -13.50 17.61
N ASN A 484 30.68 -13.34 17.58
CA ASN A 484 31.48 -12.79 18.69
C ASN A 484 31.96 -11.36 18.44
N ALA A 485 31.34 -10.64 17.51
CA ALA A 485 31.58 -9.21 17.35
C ALA A 485 31.16 -8.46 18.63
N ALA A 486 32.13 -8.29 19.54
CA ALA A 486 31.94 -7.73 20.87
C ALA A 486 31.04 -6.47 20.83
N ASP A 487 30.01 -6.45 21.68
CA ASP A 487 29.07 -5.36 21.89
C ASP A 487 27.89 -5.22 20.90
N LEU A 488 27.54 -6.25 20.12
CA LEU A 488 26.20 -6.27 19.48
C LEU A 488 25.13 -6.61 20.53
N GLU A 489 24.02 -5.87 20.54
CA GLU A 489 22.89 -6.21 21.43
C GLU A 489 22.43 -7.66 21.18
N PRO A 490 22.22 -8.50 22.21
CA PRO A 490 22.06 -9.96 22.11
C PRO A 490 20.93 -10.47 21.19
N ASN A 491 20.07 -9.58 20.70
CA ASN A 491 18.87 -9.91 19.94
C ASN A 491 18.90 -9.28 18.53
N ARG A 492 20.06 -9.18 17.88
CA ARG A 492 20.15 -8.64 16.50
C ARG A 492 21.11 -9.45 15.64
N GLN A 493 20.56 -10.37 14.87
CA GLN A 493 21.30 -11.44 14.19
C GLN A 493 21.30 -11.31 12.65
N TYR A 494 20.30 -10.66 12.05
CA TYR A 494 20.09 -10.65 10.60
C TYR A 494 20.21 -9.24 10.03
N VAL A 495 20.87 -9.07 8.89
CA VAL A 495 20.70 -7.86 8.10
C VAL A 495 19.28 -7.85 7.56
N GLY A 496 18.54 -6.77 7.81
CA GLY A 496 17.20 -6.62 7.29
C GLY A 496 16.82 -5.15 7.15
N THR A 497 15.53 -4.95 6.89
CA THR A 497 14.94 -3.63 6.67
C THR A 497 13.78 -3.43 7.65
N ASP A 498 13.34 -2.19 7.83
CA ASP A 498 12.00 -1.95 8.33
C ASP A 498 11.00 -1.77 7.17
N PHE A 499 9.73 -1.59 7.51
CA PHE A 499 8.66 -1.35 6.52
C PHE A 499 8.95 -0.17 5.58
N TYR A 500 9.76 0.81 6.01
CA TYR A 500 10.12 1.99 5.24
C TYR A 500 11.37 1.80 4.38
N GLY A 501 11.96 0.60 4.34
CA GLY A 501 13.18 0.31 3.59
C GLY A 501 14.48 0.64 4.34
N ARG A 502 14.41 1.12 5.58
CA ARG A 502 15.61 1.54 6.33
C ARG A 502 16.38 0.32 6.81
N MET A 503 17.67 0.29 6.49
CA MET A 503 18.58 -0.81 6.78
C MET A 503 18.96 -0.91 8.27
N ARG A 504 18.84 -2.11 8.85
CA ARG A 504 19.22 -2.38 10.25
C ARG A 504 19.45 -3.87 10.50
N MET A 505 20.10 -4.18 11.62
CA MET A 505 20.13 -5.53 12.16
C MET A 505 18.80 -5.85 12.88
N THR A 506 18.22 -7.02 12.62
CA THR A 506 16.95 -7.51 13.18
C THR A 506 17.14 -8.77 14.02
N ALA A 507 16.21 -9.03 14.94
CA ALA A 507 16.32 -10.11 15.93
C ALA A 507 16.06 -11.51 15.38
N MET A 508 15.12 -11.59 14.44
CA MET A 508 14.62 -12.84 13.90
C MET A 508 14.14 -12.58 12.48
N ASP A 509 14.20 -13.61 11.63
CA ASP A 509 13.48 -13.61 10.37
C ASP A 509 11.99 -13.71 10.67
N THR A 510 11.23 -12.73 10.18
CA THR A 510 9.79 -12.64 10.43
C THR A 510 8.96 -13.36 9.37
N GLY A 511 9.61 -13.98 8.37
CA GLY A 511 8.95 -14.53 7.18
C GLY A 511 8.36 -13.44 6.26
N SER A 512 8.71 -12.17 6.51
CA SER A 512 8.16 -11.02 5.78
C SER A 512 8.93 -10.68 4.49
N GLY A 513 10.05 -11.36 4.22
CA GLY A 513 10.96 -11.02 3.13
C GLY A 513 11.97 -9.92 3.45
N ARG A 514 11.82 -9.19 4.56
CA ARG A 514 12.70 -8.06 4.94
C ARG A 514 14.07 -8.47 5.45
N GLU A 515 14.21 -9.71 5.90
CA GLU A 515 15.46 -10.29 6.41
C GLU A 515 16.13 -11.24 5.41
N MET A 516 15.52 -11.38 4.22
CA MET A 516 15.93 -12.32 3.18
C MET A 516 16.49 -11.54 1.98
N TRP A 517 17.62 -12.01 1.45
CA TRP A 517 18.36 -11.32 0.40
C TRP A 517 18.67 -12.23 -0.78
N TYR A 518 18.40 -11.72 -1.97
CA TYR A 518 18.73 -12.33 -3.24
C TYR A 518 20.04 -11.74 -3.81
N PHE A 519 20.88 -12.58 -4.41
CA PHE A 519 22.15 -12.17 -5.02
C PHE A 519 22.08 -12.31 -6.55
N LYS A 520 21.92 -11.19 -7.27
CA LYS A 520 21.93 -11.16 -8.75
C LYS A 520 23.36 -10.93 -9.24
N PRO A 521 24.02 -11.87 -9.95
CA PRO A 521 25.35 -11.64 -10.51
C PRO A 521 25.36 -10.45 -11.47
N VAL A 522 26.38 -9.59 -11.38
CA VAL A 522 26.56 -8.46 -12.29
C VAL A 522 27.38 -8.92 -13.50
N PRO A 523 26.83 -8.89 -14.74
CA PRO A 523 27.53 -9.37 -15.92
C PRO A 523 28.88 -8.66 -16.13
N GLY A 524 29.94 -9.44 -16.33
CA GLY A 524 31.28 -8.92 -16.59
C GLY A 524 32.09 -8.54 -15.34
N TYR A 525 31.56 -8.76 -14.14
CA TYR A 525 32.27 -8.53 -12.88
C TYR A 525 32.31 -9.81 -12.05
N GLU A 526 33.51 -10.25 -11.68
CA GLU A 526 33.68 -11.44 -10.82
C GLU A 526 33.24 -11.14 -9.38
N ASN A 527 32.61 -12.13 -8.73
CA ASN A 527 32.14 -12.07 -7.34
C ASN A 527 31.32 -10.82 -7.00
N THR A 528 30.68 -10.20 -8.00
CA THR A 528 29.97 -8.94 -7.85
C THR A 528 28.49 -9.16 -8.06
N TYR A 529 27.70 -8.68 -7.11
CA TYR A 529 26.27 -8.94 -7.05
C TYR A 529 25.49 -7.66 -6.79
N ASN A 530 24.29 -7.57 -7.35
CA ASN A 530 23.25 -6.76 -6.76
C ASN A 530 22.64 -7.59 -5.60
N ILE A 531 22.66 -7.04 -4.39
CA ILE A 531 22.08 -7.66 -3.19
C ILE A 531 20.69 -7.05 -3.03
N ILE A 532 19.64 -7.85 -3.18
CA ILE A 532 18.26 -7.39 -3.35
C ILE A 532 17.38 -7.96 -2.23
N VAL A 533 16.67 -7.11 -1.48
CA VAL A 533 15.74 -7.60 -0.45
C VAL A 533 14.56 -8.33 -1.10
N VAL A 534 14.19 -9.49 -0.55
CA VAL A 534 13.15 -10.35 -1.13
C VAL A 534 11.76 -9.73 -1.03
N GLY A 535 11.48 -8.93 0.02
CA GLY A 535 10.20 -8.23 0.12
C GLY A 535 9.95 -7.49 1.43
N GLY A 536 8.71 -7.09 1.63
CA GLY A 536 8.22 -6.48 2.89
C GLY A 536 8.65 -5.02 3.13
N THR A 537 9.20 -4.35 2.11
CA THR A 537 9.54 -2.92 2.07
C THR A 537 8.52 -2.11 1.26
N ARG A 538 8.62 -0.77 1.26
CA ARG A 538 7.90 0.09 0.31
C ARG A 538 8.26 -0.28 -1.13
N ILE A 539 7.28 -0.23 -2.04
CA ILE A 539 7.46 -0.57 -3.46
C ILE A 539 8.50 0.37 -4.09
N GLY A 540 9.42 -0.22 -4.86
CA GLY A 540 10.46 0.48 -5.59
C GLY A 540 11.86 0.14 -5.08
N GLU A 541 12.18 0.49 -3.84
CA GLU A 541 13.52 0.36 -3.28
C GLU A 541 13.81 -1.08 -2.80
N LYS A 542 14.67 -1.78 -3.54
CA LYS A 542 14.99 -3.19 -3.30
C LYS A 542 16.47 -3.52 -3.32
N TYR A 543 17.29 -2.72 -3.98
CA TYR A 543 18.73 -2.91 -4.09
C TYR A 543 19.41 -2.34 -2.85
N LEU A 544 20.19 -3.16 -2.13
CA LEU A 544 21.13 -2.65 -1.13
C LEU A 544 22.05 -1.62 -1.79
N SER A 545 22.10 -0.43 -1.24
CA SER A 545 22.71 0.73 -1.87
C SER A 545 23.42 1.61 -0.85
N THR A 546 24.17 2.58 -1.36
CA THR A 546 24.76 3.65 -0.55
C THR A 546 24.49 5.01 -1.17
N ASN A 547 24.45 6.05 -0.34
CA ASN A 547 24.61 7.42 -0.82
C ASN A 547 26.10 7.74 -1.05
N THR A 548 26.41 8.89 -1.66
CA THR A 548 27.78 9.33 -1.97
C THR A 548 28.68 9.51 -0.74
N ASN A 549 28.08 9.67 0.44
CA ASN A 549 28.75 9.82 1.73
C ASN A 549 28.92 8.48 2.46
N GLY A 550 28.47 7.36 1.90
CA GLY A 550 28.58 6.02 2.49
C GLY A 550 27.49 5.65 3.50
N GLY A 551 26.39 6.40 3.54
CA GLY A 551 25.18 5.97 4.26
C GLY A 551 24.50 4.82 3.53
N ILE A 552 24.17 3.76 4.26
CA ILE A 552 23.58 2.51 3.73
C ILE A 552 22.06 2.64 3.72
N ASP A 553 21.44 2.32 2.58
CA ASP A 553 19.99 2.33 2.40
C ASP A 553 19.57 1.38 1.26
N LEU A 554 18.29 1.39 0.88
CA LEU A 554 17.82 0.76 -0.34
C LEU A 554 17.73 1.74 -1.52
N TYR A 555 17.75 1.20 -2.73
CA TYR A 555 17.50 1.96 -3.96
C TYR A 555 16.71 1.12 -4.96
N HIS A 556 16.09 1.75 -5.94
CA HIS A 556 15.07 1.10 -6.75
C HIS A 556 15.59 0.34 -7.98
N GLU A 557 16.79 0.68 -8.46
CA GLU A 557 17.44 0.03 -9.60
C GLU A 557 18.97 0.14 -9.51
N ASP A 558 19.71 -0.66 -10.27
CA ASP A 558 21.15 -0.44 -10.45
C ASP A 558 21.37 0.67 -11.49
N ASP A 559 21.75 1.86 -11.03
CA ASP A 559 21.94 3.06 -11.87
C ASP A 559 23.31 3.09 -12.58
N LEU A 560 24.06 1.98 -12.53
CA LEU A 560 25.43 1.84 -13.04
C LEU A 560 26.46 2.73 -12.34
N SER A 561 26.11 3.42 -11.25
CA SER A 561 27.06 4.24 -10.48
C SER A 561 28.07 3.42 -9.68
N GLY A 562 27.80 2.12 -9.54
CA GLY A 562 28.55 1.21 -8.66
C GLY A 562 28.04 1.19 -7.22
N ARG A 563 27.09 2.06 -6.84
CA ARG A 563 26.55 2.14 -5.47
C ARG A 563 25.54 1.04 -5.13
N GLN A 564 25.08 0.26 -6.11
CA GLN A 564 24.18 -0.90 -5.93
C GLN A 564 24.86 -2.23 -6.26
N ARG A 565 26.19 -2.20 -6.43
CA ARG A 565 27.00 -3.36 -6.82
C ARG A 565 27.98 -3.69 -5.71
N TRP A 566 27.91 -4.90 -5.20
CA TRP A 566 28.66 -5.35 -4.05
C TRP A 566 29.56 -6.52 -4.43
N VAL A 567 30.85 -6.36 -4.20
CA VAL A 567 31.84 -7.43 -4.31
C VAL A 567 31.78 -8.24 -3.02
N VAL A 568 31.55 -9.55 -3.14
CA VAL A 568 31.44 -10.48 -2.02
C VAL A 568 32.62 -11.44 -2.08
N GLU A 569 33.58 -11.26 -1.17
CA GLU A 569 34.83 -12.01 -1.18
C GLU A 569 34.93 -12.94 0.02
N LYS A 570 35.19 -14.22 -0.23
CA LYS A 570 35.49 -15.21 0.80
C LYS A 570 36.81 -14.86 1.50
N MET A 571 36.79 -14.84 2.82
CA MET A 571 37.94 -14.54 3.66
C MET A 571 38.77 -15.81 3.92
N THR A 572 40.06 -15.63 4.19
CA THR A 572 40.98 -16.74 4.53
C THR A 572 40.86 -17.20 5.98
N GLU A 573 40.22 -16.39 6.84
CA GLU A 573 39.94 -16.73 8.24
C GLU A 573 38.69 -17.61 8.31
N THR A 574 38.76 -18.71 9.07
CA THR A 574 37.64 -19.62 9.35
C THR A 574 37.33 -19.65 10.83
N PHE A 575 36.06 -19.79 11.20
CA PHE A 575 35.60 -19.79 12.60
C PHE A 575 35.38 -21.22 13.14
N ASP A 576 35.68 -21.48 14.42
CA ASP A 576 35.49 -22.81 15.03
C ASP A 576 34.02 -23.01 15.48
N ARG A 577 33.44 -24.16 15.10
CA ARG A 577 32.02 -24.52 15.34
C ARG A 577 31.70 -24.69 16.84
N ALA A 578 32.71 -25.01 17.66
CA ALA A 578 32.53 -25.27 19.10
C ALA A 578 32.26 -24.02 19.94
N ASP A 579 32.52 -22.82 19.41
CA ASP A 579 32.39 -21.55 20.15
C ASP A 579 31.03 -20.85 19.94
N LEU A 580 30.12 -21.43 19.14
CA LEU A 580 28.86 -20.79 18.70
C LEU A 580 27.58 -21.43 19.21
N PHE A 581 27.66 -22.61 19.81
CA PHE A 581 26.48 -23.43 20.08
C PHE A 581 26.56 -24.04 21.47
N GLN A 582 25.50 -23.84 22.26
CA GLN A 582 25.34 -24.47 23.56
C GLN A 582 24.11 -25.37 23.57
N MET A 583 24.21 -26.50 24.27
CA MET A 583 23.07 -27.38 24.49
C MET A 583 22.22 -26.80 25.62
N GLN A 584 20.99 -26.37 25.31
CA GLN A 584 20.09 -25.70 26.24
C GLN A 584 18.79 -26.50 26.45
N ASN A 585 18.29 -26.53 27.69
CA ASN A 585 16.95 -27.02 27.98
C ASN A 585 15.90 -25.99 27.54
N VAL A 586 15.46 -26.06 26.30
CA VAL A 586 14.53 -25.11 25.68
C VAL A 586 13.10 -25.19 26.27
N ALA A 587 12.75 -26.28 26.96
CA ALA A 587 11.46 -26.43 27.64
C ALA A 587 11.35 -25.61 28.94
N PHE A 588 12.47 -25.16 29.53
CA PHE A 588 12.46 -24.49 30.84
C PHE A 588 11.54 -23.26 30.86
N LYS A 589 10.59 -23.27 31.81
CA LYS A 589 9.56 -22.24 32.03
C LYS A 589 8.66 -21.93 30.82
N LYS A 590 8.63 -22.79 29.80
CA LYS A 590 7.78 -22.60 28.63
C LYS A 590 6.30 -22.85 28.96
N PRO A 591 5.36 -22.29 28.16
CA PRO A 591 3.94 -22.56 28.32
C PRO A 591 3.62 -24.06 28.20
N THR A 592 2.73 -24.55 29.06
CA THR A 592 2.36 -25.97 29.08
C THR A 592 0.84 -26.13 29.18
N SER A 593 0.36 -27.29 28.74
CA SER A 593 -1.03 -27.72 28.94
C SER A 593 -1.09 -29.21 29.27
N GLN A 594 -2.17 -29.66 29.89
CA GLN A 594 -2.39 -31.07 30.19
C GLN A 594 -3.86 -31.40 30.12
N SER A 595 -4.18 -32.68 29.89
CA SER A 595 -5.55 -33.16 29.64
C SER A 595 -6.56 -32.81 30.75
N SER A 596 -6.11 -32.74 32.00
CA SER A 596 -6.87 -32.25 33.15
C SER A 596 -5.94 -32.00 34.34
N THR A 597 -6.40 -31.33 35.39
CA THR A 597 -5.60 -31.10 36.61
C THR A 597 -6.25 -31.76 37.82
N GLY A 598 -5.45 -32.50 38.58
CA GLY A 598 -5.83 -33.12 39.86
C GLY A 598 -4.83 -32.76 40.96
N TRP A 599 -5.29 -32.76 42.21
CA TRP A 599 -4.46 -32.58 43.42
C TRP A 599 -3.50 -31.37 43.39
N GLY A 600 -3.83 -30.32 42.63
CA GLY A 600 -2.98 -29.12 42.48
C GLY A 600 -1.69 -29.33 41.68
N GLY A 601 -1.55 -30.43 40.95
CA GLY A 601 -0.41 -30.72 40.08
C GLY A 601 -0.54 -30.04 38.71
N TYR A 602 -0.36 -28.73 38.66
CA TYR A 602 -0.43 -27.94 37.42
C TYR A 602 0.68 -28.31 36.43
N SER A 603 0.40 -28.20 35.13
CA SER A 603 1.29 -28.62 34.03
C SER A 603 2.66 -27.96 34.05
N GLY A 604 2.75 -26.70 34.49
CA GLY A 604 4.01 -25.93 34.53
C GLY A 604 5.05 -26.47 35.50
N ARG A 605 4.69 -27.41 36.39
CA ARG A 605 5.64 -28.06 37.29
C ARG A 605 6.65 -28.95 36.57
N ALA A 606 6.30 -29.48 35.40
CA ALA A 606 7.22 -30.34 34.62
C ALA A 606 8.25 -29.55 33.79
N VAL A 607 8.30 -28.22 33.93
CA VAL A 607 9.27 -27.36 33.26
C VAL A 607 9.82 -26.30 34.23
N ASP A 608 9.79 -26.59 35.53
CA ASP A 608 10.14 -25.62 36.57
C ASP A 608 11.64 -25.67 36.94
N GLY A 609 12.38 -26.62 36.36
CA GLY A 609 13.81 -26.84 36.58
C GLY A 609 14.14 -27.78 37.73
N ASN A 610 13.13 -28.39 38.38
CA ASN A 610 13.32 -29.21 39.57
C ASN A 610 12.94 -30.68 39.32
N THR A 611 13.96 -31.53 39.23
CA THR A 611 13.81 -32.97 38.96
C THR A 611 13.37 -33.80 40.17
N ASN A 612 12.81 -33.19 41.22
CA ASN A 612 12.42 -33.90 42.44
C ASN A 612 11.21 -34.81 42.20
N THR A 613 11.48 -36.12 42.20
CA THR A 613 10.49 -37.16 41.91
C THR A 613 9.56 -37.50 43.09
N ASN A 614 9.68 -36.84 44.25
CA ASN A 614 8.80 -37.01 45.40
C ASN A 614 7.67 -35.97 45.42
N TRP A 615 6.41 -36.43 45.48
CA TRP A 615 5.22 -35.55 45.49
C TRP A 615 5.24 -34.46 46.56
N ARG A 616 5.78 -34.74 47.75
CA ARG A 616 5.89 -33.75 48.83
C ARG A 616 6.88 -32.61 48.50
N GLY A 617 7.70 -32.77 47.46
CA GLY A 617 8.58 -31.74 46.92
C GLY A 617 7.85 -30.63 46.16
N GLY A 618 6.56 -30.79 45.86
CA GLY A 618 5.73 -29.72 45.28
C GLY A 618 5.96 -29.43 43.80
N SER A 619 6.79 -30.22 43.11
CA SER A 619 7.26 -30.02 41.73
C SER A 619 6.88 -31.23 40.85
N ILE A 620 5.66 -31.74 41.02
CA ILE A 620 5.14 -32.83 40.18
C ILE A 620 3.76 -32.45 39.65
N THR A 621 3.56 -32.65 38.35
CA THR A 621 2.29 -32.53 37.65
C THR A 621 1.34 -33.67 38.03
N HIS A 622 0.03 -33.47 37.90
CA HIS A 622 -0.91 -34.56 38.14
C HIS A 622 -2.21 -34.31 37.37
N THR A 623 -2.51 -35.20 36.44
CA THR A 623 -3.81 -35.21 35.75
C THR A 623 -4.88 -35.90 36.59
N ASN A 624 -6.15 -35.68 36.28
CA ASN A 624 -7.25 -36.44 36.85
C ASN A 624 -7.60 -37.62 35.92
N GLY A 625 -7.17 -38.83 36.28
CA GLY A 625 -7.36 -40.04 35.47
C GLY A 625 -8.83 -40.40 35.18
N SER A 626 -9.79 -39.89 35.96
CA SER A 626 -11.23 -40.12 35.73
C SER A 626 -11.87 -39.19 34.68
N ARG A 627 -11.13 -38.21 34.16
CA ARG A 627 -11.66 -37.12 33.32
C ARG A 627 -11.11 -37.08 31.88
N ALA A 628 -10.29 -38.04 31.46
CA ALA A 628 -9.72 -38.07 30.12
C ALA A 628 -9.70 -39.49 29.54
N GLU A 629 -10.03 -39.63 28.24
CA GLU A 629 -9.90 -40.88 27.49
C GLU A 629 -8.44 -41.33 27.36
N THR A 630 -7.51 -40.36 27.30
CA THR A 630 -6.06 -40.57 27.39
C THR A 630 -5.44 -39.39 28.14
N ALA A 631 -4.68 -39.66 29.20
CA ALA A 631 -3.98 -38.59 29.93
C ALA A 631 -2.74 -38.13 29.15
N TRP A 632 -2.61 -36.81 28.95
CA TRP A 632 -1.50 -36.20 28.20
C TRP A 632 -1.02 -34.90 28.84
N TRP A 633 0.21 -34.53 28.53
CA TRP A 633 0.87 -33.27 28.88
C TRP A 633 1.63 -32.73 27.67
N LYS A 634 1.67 -31.41 27.49
CA LYS A 634 2.33 -30.72 26.38
C LYS A 634 3.14 -29.52 26.87
N VAL A 635 4.29 -29.30 26.23
CA VAL A 635 5.03 -28.03 26.26
C VAL A 635 5.06 -27.40 24.88
N TYR A 636 4.83 -26.09 24.82
CA TYR A 636 4.93 -25.28 23.61
C TYR A 636 6.25 -24.50 23.66
N LEU A 637 7.19 -24.82 22.77
CA LEU A 637 8.54 -24.25 22.79
C LEU A 637 8.59 -22.80 22.27
N GLN A 638 7.48 -22.34 21.66
CA GLN A 638 7.23 -21.01 21.09
C GLN A 638 7.91 -20.73 19.74
N GLU A 639 8.91 -21.53 19.38
CA GLU A 639 9.54 -21.59 18.06
C GLU A 639 10.03 -23.03 17.80
N ALA A 640 10.45 -23.32 16.58
CA ALA A 640 10.95 -24.63 16.19
C ALA A 640 12.45 -24.77 16.54
N PHE A 641 12.82 -25.90 17.14
CA PHE A 641 14.20 -26.21 17.53
C PHE A 641 14.69 -27.52 16.91
N ASP A 642 15.99 -27.62 16.68
CA ASP A 642 16.70 -28.86 16.41
C ASP A 642 16.84 -29.64 17.73
N ILE A 643 15.92 -30.57 17.98
CA ILE A 643 15.84 -31.31 19.24
C ILE A 643 16.79 -32.49 19.21
N GLU A 644 17.73 -32.51 20.15
CA GLU A 644 18.75 -33.55 20.28
C GLU A 644 18.34 -34.63 21.30
N LYS A 645 17.75 -34.19 22.42
CA LYS A 645 17.49 -35.08 23.56
C LYS A 645 16.29 -34.66 24.37
N ILE A 646 15.49 -35.63 24.82
CA ILE A 646 14.39 -35.40 25.76
C ILE A 646 14.60 -36.27 27.00
N ASN A 647 14.55 -35.66 28.19
CA ASN A 647 14.57 -36.38 29.45
C ASN A 647 13.20 -36.30 30.12
N VAL A 648 12.63 -37.44 30.47
CA VAL A 648 11.34 -37.53 31.19
C VAL A 648 11.57 -38.08 32.59
N PHE A 649 11.20 -37.30 33.61
CA PHE A 649 11.31 -37.66 35.01
C PHE A 649 9.92 -38.01 35.57
N GLY A 650 9.75 -39.25 36.02
CA GLY A 650 8.50 -39.74 36.59
C GLY A 650 8.42 -39.59 38.10
N ARG A 651 7.22 -39.74 38.67
CA ARG A 651 7.02 -39.80 40.13
C ARG A 651 7.59 -41.10 40.74
N SER A 652 8.30 -40.99 41.86
CA SER A 652 9.01 -42.12 42.49
C SER A 652 8.54 -42.48 43.91
N ASP A 653 7.89 -41.59 44.64
CA ASP A 653 7.47 -41.83 46.04
C ASP A 653 6.31 -42.83 46.17
N CYS A 654 5.55 -43.01 45.09
CA CYS A 654 4.58 -44.08 44.89
C CYS A 654 4.25 -44.15 43.41
N CYS A 655 3.47 -45.17 43.03
CA CYS A 655 2.65 -45.06 41.82
C CYS A 655 3.46 -44.97 40.51
N THR A 656 4.74 -45.34 40.53
CA THR A 656 5.68 -45.28 39.40
C THR A 656 5.17 -46.05 38.19
N SER A 657 4.47 -47.16 38.41
CA SER A 657 3.86 -47.97 37.35
C SER A 657 2.81 -47.24 36.50
N ARG A 658 2.30 -46.07 36.94
CA ARG A 658 1.36 -45.25 36.15
C ARG A 658 1.98 -44.70 34.86
N LEU A 659 3.30 -44.53 34.84
CA LEU A 659 4.00 -44.04 33.66
C LEU A 659 4.33 -45.17 32.67
N ASN A 660 3.94 -46.42 32.93
CA ASN A 660 4.27 -47.54 32.03
C ASN A 660 3.67 -47.33 30.64
N GLY A 661 4.49 -47.54 29.61
CA GLY A 661 4.07 -47.50 28.21
C GLY A 661 3.79 -46.11 27.67
N PHE A 662 4.30 -45.04 28.31
CA PHE A 662 4.09 -43.68 27.83
C PHE A 662 4.70 -43.46 26.44
N THR A 663 4.12 -42.54 25.68
CA THR A 663 4.62 -42.08 24.38
C THR A 663 5.12 -40.65 24.51
N VAL A 664 6.25 -40.35 23.87
CA VAL A 664 6.72 -38.98 23.61
C VAL A 664 6.57 -38.69 22.13
N LYS A 665 5.98 -37.56 21.79
CA LYS A 665 5.85 -37.07 20.42
C LYS A 665 6.43 -35.68 20.30
N VAL A 666 7.13 -35.44 19.20
CA VAL A 666 7.57 -34.11 18.79
C VAL A 666 6.71 -33.70 17.60
N PHE A 667 6.27 -32.44 17.60
CA PHE A 667 5.55 -31.84 16.49
C PHE A 667 6.29 -30.62 15.97
N ASN A 668 6.14 -30.36 14.67
CA ASN A 668 6.43 -29.07 14.05
C ASN A 668 5.14 -28.61 13.34
N GLY A 669 4.47 -27.59 13.87
CA GLY A 669 3.12 -27.20 13.46
C GLY A 669 2.10 -28.32 13.71
N GLU A 670 1.50 -28.84 12.64
CA GLU A 670 0.53 -29.95 12.68
C GLU A 670 1.17 -31.33 12.42
N VAL A 671 2.44 -31.37 12.01
CA VAL A 671 3.14 -32.61 11.63
C VAL A 671 3.82 -33.24 12.85
N GLU A 672 3.59 -34.53 13.08
CA GLU A 672 4.35 -35.33 14.05
C GLU A 672 5.70 -35.72 13.42
N THR A 673 6.79 -35.14 13.91
CA THR A 673 8.15 -35.32 13.34
C THR A 673 8.93 -36.44 14.03
N PHE A 674 8.60 -36.77 15.27
CA PHE A 674 9.24 -37.86 16.00
C PHE A 674 8.30 -38.51 17.01
N ARG A 675 8.51 -39.81 17.23
CA ARG A 675 7.77 -40.63 18.20
C ARG A 675 8.70 -41.59 18.93
N TYR A 676 8.59 -41.60 20.25
CA TYR A 676 9.17 -42.60 21.12
C TYR A 676 8.09 -43.30 21.94
N GLU A 677 8.15 -44.62 22.04
CA GLU A 677 7.26 -45.44 22.88
C GLU A 677 8.09 -46.15 23.96
N GLN A 678 7.76 -45.89 25.22
CA GLN A 678 8.45 -46.53 26.33
C GLN A 678 8.14 -48.02 26.36
N ALA A 679 9.19 -48.84 26.28
CA ALA A 679 9.11 -50.28 26.39
C ALA A 679 10.01 -50.78 27.53
N GLY A 680 9.62 -51.90 28.16
CA GLY A 680 10.41 -52.54 29.22
C GLY A 680 10.26 -51.88 30.59
N THR A 681 11.26 -52.09 31.46
CA THR A 681 11.23 -51.63 32.86
C THR A 681 11.41 -50.11 32.95
N LEU A 682 10.49 -49.43 33.63
CA LEU A 682 10.63 -47.98 33.90
C LEU A 682 11.86 -47.67 34.76
N SER A 683 12.59 -46.66 34.35
CA SER A 683 13.62 -45.97 35.13
C SER A 683 13.05 -44.70 35.79
N LEU A 684 13.77 -44.16 36.79
CA LEU A 684 13.43 -42.89 37.42
C LEU A 684 13.54 -41.70 36.45
N GLU A 685 14.43 -41.82 35.48
CA GLU A 685 14.68 -40.89 34.38
C GLU A 685 14.72 -41.70 33.08
N THR A 686 13.91 -41.32 32.10
CA THR A 686 13.98 -41.87 30.74
C THR A 686 14.66 -40.86 29.85
N GLN A 687 15.88 -41.15 29.40
CA GLN A 687 16.59 -40.36 28.41
C GLN A 687 16.25 -40.88 27.01
N ILE A 688 15.87 -39.96 26.13
CA ILE A 688 15.45 -40.25 24.77
C ILE A 688 16.35 -39.45 23.85
N ASP A 689 17.18 -40.14 23.07
CA ASP A 689 17.93 -39.51 21.97
C ASP A 689 16.95 -39.30 20.81
N VAL A 690 16.87 -38.07 20.31
CA VAL A 690 15.88 -37.66 19.30
C VAL A 690 16.58 -37.60 17.96
N LEU A 691 16.62 -38.73 17.26
CA LEU A 691 17.20 -38.87 15.94
C LEU A 691 16.21 -39.58 15.02
N GLY A 692 16.10 -39.14 13.77
CA GLY A 692 15.27 -39.82 12.79
C GLY A 692 15.88 -41.16 12.34
N PRO A 693 15.11 -41.99 11.61
CA PRO A 693 15.52 -43.35 11.23
C PRO A 693 16.85 -43.43 10.46
N ASN A 694 17.24 -42.34 9.79
CA ASN A 694 18.47 -42.24 9.00
C ASN A 694 19.54 -41.35 9.65
N GLY A 695 19.39 -40.99 10.94
CA GLY A 695 20.30 -40.06 11.62
C GLY A 695 20.07 -38.59 11.25
N GLU A 696 18.93 -38.27 10.65
CA GLU A 696 18.50 -36.89 10.39
C GLU A 696 18.10 -36.17 11.68
N VAL A 697 18.33 -34.85 11.70
CA VAL A 697 17.97 -33.96 12.81
C VAL A 697 16.46 -33.78 12.85
N ILE A 698 15.87 -33.87 14.05
CA ILE A 698 14.44 -33.70 14.24
C ILE A 698 14.14 -32.26 14.67
N VAL A 699 13.37 -31.56 13.83
CA VAL A 699 12.87 -30.22 14.13
C VAL A 699 11.52 -30.30 14.84
N GLY A 700 11.32 -29.49 15.89
CA GLY A 700 10.05 -29.43 16.60
C GLY A 700 9.77 -28.15 17.39
N ASP A 701 8.51 -27.73 17.41
CA ASP A 701 7.98 -26.58 18.16
C ASP A 701 7.17 -26.99 19.41
N ARG A 702 6.85 -28.28 19.54
CA ARG A 702 5.98 -28.81 20.60
C ARG A 702 6.33 -30.24 20.94
N VAL A 703 6.33 -30.55 22.24
CA VAL A 703 6.53 -31.91 22.76
C VAL A 703 5.32 -32.35 23.58
N GLU A 704 4.82 -33.56 23.32
CA GLU A 704 3.71 -34.20 24.02
C GLU A 704 4.16 -35.48 24.71
N VAL A 705 3.71 -35.69 25.94
CA VAL A 705 3.84 -36.96 26.68
C VAL A 705 2.45 -37.49 26.98
N SER A 706 2.15 -38.73 26.58
CA SER A 706 0.81 -39.34 26.72
C SER A 706 0.86 -40.78 27.26
N LEU A 707 -0.16 -41.20 28.00
CA LEU A 707 -0.31 -42.58 28.49
C LEU A 707 -1.13 -43.47 27.54
N PRO A 708 -0.90 -44.80 27.54
CA PRO A 708 -1.69 -45.74 26.77
C PRO A 708 -3.02 -46.03 27.49
N GLY A 709 -4.11 -45.48 26.94
CA GLY A 709 -5.48 -45.78 27.36
C GLY A 709 -6.04 -44.95 28.53
N PRO A 710 -7.33 -45.18 28.88
CA PRO A 710 -8.08 -44.36 29.83
C PRO A 710 -7.81 -44.72 31.29
N GLY A 711 -8.17 -43.82 32.20
CA GLY A 711 -8.31 -44.14 33.63
C GLY A 711 -7.02 -44.01 34.45
N VAL A 712 -5.85 -43.80 33.83
CA VAL A 712 -4.56 -43.68 34.52
C VAL A 712 -4.14 -42.20 34.59
N PRO A 713 -3.86 -41.65 35.79
CA PRO A 713 -3.28 -40.32 35.92
C PRO A 713 -1.83 -40.26 35.45
N LEU A 714 -1.51 -39.32 34.56
CA LEU A 714 -0.16 -38.88 34.22
C LEU A 714 0.40 -37.94 35.31
N SER A 715 1.61 -38.25 35.79
CA SER A 715 2.39 -37.45 36.74
C SER A 715 3.86 -37.40 36.34
N LEU A 716 4.30 -36.22 35.95
CA LEU A 716 5.66 -35.90 35.52
C LEU A 716 6.30 -34.95 36.54
N ALA A 717 7.49 -35.29 37.01
CA ALA A 717 8.30 -34.42 37.85
C ALA A 717 8.96 -33.33 37.00
N GLU A 718 9.60 -33.71 35.90
CA GLU A 718 10.24 -32.77 34.97
C GLU A 718 10.28 -33.37 33.56
N VAL A 719 10.19 -32.53 32.54
CA VAL A 719 10.46 -32.86 31.13
C VAL A 719 11.45 -31.83 30.60
N GLN A 720 12.65 -32.29 30.27
CA GLN A 720 13.69 -31.45 29.68
C GLN A 720 13.76 -31.73 28.19
N VAL A 721 13.80 -30.67 27.38
CA VAL A 721 13.98 -30.76 25.92
C VAL A 721 15.27 -30.03 25.61
N TRP A 722 16.28 -30.78 25.19
CA TRP A 722 17.61 -30.26 24.89
C TRP A 722 17.75 -30.05 23.39
N ALA A 723 18.08 -28.83 23.02
CA ALA A 723 18.35 -28.43 21.65
C ALA A 723 19.70 -27.73 21.58
N ILE A 724 20.31 -27.76 20.39
CA ILE A 724 21.45 -26.92 20.09
C ILE A 724 20.93 -25.50 19.83
N THR A 725 21.31 -24.57 20.69
CA THR A 725 20.96 -23.15 20.54
C THR A 725 22.22 -22.34 20.33
N GLU A 726 22.16 -21.32 19.46
CA GLU A 726 23.24 -20.33 19.33
C GLU A 726 23.46 -19.65 20.70
N ILE A 727 24.73 -19.39 21.06
CA ILE A 727 25.11 -18.74 22.34
C ILE A 727 24.62 -17.29 22.39
#